data_AF-A0A256HBB7-F1
#
_entry.id   AF-A0A256HBB7-F1
#
_cell.length_a   1.000
_cell.length_b   1.000
_cell.length_c   1.000
_cell.angle_alpha   90.00
_cell.angle_beta   90.00
_cell.angle_gamma   90.00
#
_symmetry.space_group_name_H-M   'P 1'
#
loop_
_entity.id
_entity.type
_entity.pdbx_description
1 polymer ?
#
loop_
_entity_poly.entity_id
_entity_poly.type
_entity_poly.pdbx_seq_one_letter_code
_entity_poly.pdbx_strand_id
1 'polypeptide(L)'
;MIDRLGRVLRVARWEVARAGGGVDRRTLLAALALLLVAGAVLGGGLAVGAVGLDVDRDVYRVAVDGDSPYADAVDEAPALTPVPVGSATLGETADLVVLDVGRGESGAVETVAVRASDTRKGEAAAAEFREAVEAHNERLMADEENATAAFPVAVTLRYVGRTSALDDGSTLGEASDGSGGDDGSDGDDGSGGDDGSDGRGGSGDGSGSDGTDGDDDAGGGTGDAALDGGASGDGSGSDGTDGDDDAGGGTGDAALDGGASGDGFAVPSVGGGTFGADTAGSPGSISPPFPFVSLLLAFVFLVPMNFLIQAYGSSVLDERTNRRGEPLLVTPLSPVDIVAGKTLPYVAAALLVTTVIAVAVGGGALSVIAVLPVALTFLAATFVGAMFARSFKELTFVTVGVSVLLTTYAFVPAVFTNVTPVALVSPLTLVVFDLQGEAVSVGEALFSTGPMALGAALLFGLGLGVYREEDMFTQKPVTRKLLDALAVRLSAVDDAGLADLADRRRLRALGSVAFLTACAIPFVFVVELLAVATLFALPVTVSVPVLLVTIAFVEEVAKSVGLYAGFERGVFARTDRVAVAVGLASAVGFFLAEKATAVVQAVGLTELYVGRAAFGSVAGVDGLSPVAAAALLFAPLLLHGFATTVAAVGASRDRTAYALTLALATLLHAAYNFGVVSVHG
;
A
#
# COMPACT_ATOMS: atom_id res chain seq x y z
N MET A 1 -10.76 -14.05 37.90
CA MET A 1 -10.81 -13.15 36.71
C MET A 1 -10.97 -11.69 37.12
N ILE A 2 -11.90 -11.36 38.03
CA ILE A 2 -12.15 -10.01 38.56
C ILE A 2 -10.89 -9.38 39.20
N ASP A 3 -10.14 -10.13 40.00
CA ASP A 3 -8.90 -9.63 40.63
C ASP A 3 -7.81 -9.27 39.61
N ARG A 4 -7.77 -9.96 38.48
CA ARG A 4 -6.78 -9.71 37.41
C ARG A 4 -7.11 -8.42 36.67
N LEU A 5 -8.38 -8.23 36.32
CA LEU A 5 -8.87 -7.00 35.69
C LEU A 5 -8.62 -5.79 36.59
N GLY A 6 -8.86 -5.91 37.90
CA GLY A 6 -8.58 -4.85 38.87
C GLY A 6 -7.10 -4.47 38.96
N ARG A 7 -6.18 -5.44 38.79
CA ARG A 7 -4.73 -5.18 38.73
C ARG A 7 -4.35 -4.45 37.44
N VAL A 8 -4.83 -4.93 36.29
CA VAL A 8 -4.60 -4.31 34.97
C VAL A 8 -5.09 -2.86 34.96
N LEU A 9 -6.32 -2.60 35.43
CA LEU A 9 -6.88 -1.25 35.50
C LEU A 9 -6.11 -0.33 36.46
N ARG A 10 -5.54 -0.88 37.54
CA ARG A 10 -4.70 -0.11 38.47
C ARG A 10 -3.41 0.35 37.81
N VAL A 11 -2.74 -0.56 37.08
CA VAL A 11 -1.55 -0.25 36.30
C VAL A 11 -1.88 0.77 35.20
N ALA A 12 -3.00 0.58 34.49
CA ALA A 12 -3.48 1.52 33.47
C ALA A 12 -3.70 2.92 34.04
N ARG A 13 -4.36 3.03 35.20
CA ARG A 13 -4.57 4.32 35.86
C ARG A 13 -3.25 5.00 36.26
N TRP A 14 -2.27 4.22 36.72
CA TRP A 14 -0.94 4.73 37.06
C TRP A 14 -0.18 5.21 35.81
N GLU A 15 -0.26 4.45 34.72
CA GLU A 15 0.33 4.81 33.43
C GLU A 15 -0.25 6.13 32.91
N VAL A 16 -1.57 6.31 32.97
CA VAL A 16 -2.24 7.57 32.61
C VAL A 16 -1.75 8.74 33.48
N ALA A 17 -1.64 8.53 34.80
CA ALA A 17 -1.16 9.57 35.71
C ALA A 17 0.30 9.96 35.44
N ARG A 18 1.14 8.99 35.07
CA ARG A 18 2.55 9.22 34.70
C ARG A 18 2.68 9.95 33.38
N ALA A 19 1.93 9.53 32.35
CA ALA A 19 1.90 10.19 31.05
C ALA A 19 1.38 11.64 31.16
N GLY A 20 0.36 11.87 31.99
CA GLY A 20 -0.21 13.20 32.24
C GLY A 20 0.69 14.16 33.02
N GLY A 21 1.76 13.66 33.66
CA GLY A 21 2.71 14.50 34.42
C GLY A 21 3.76 15.22 33.55
N GLY A 22 3.92 14.84 32.28
CA GLY A 22 4.96 15.38 31.38
C GLY A 22 4.46 16.07 30.11
N VAL A 23 3.17 15.95 29.78
CA VAL A 23 2.60 16.59 28.59
C VAL A 23 2.02 17.95 28.98
N ASP A 24 2.66 19.03 28.52
CA ASP A 24 2.13 20.38 28.71
C ASP A 24 0.73 20.47 28.06
N ARG A 25 -0.22 21.15 28.74
CA ARG A 25 -1.58 21.35 28.22
C ARG A 25 -1.55 21.97 26.83
N ARG A 26 -0.53 22.79 26.55
CA ARG A 26 -0.28 23.42 25.25
C ARG A 26 0.04 22.40 24.16
N THR A 27 0.82 21.36 24.46
CA THR A 27 1.15 20.30 23.50
C THR A 27 -0.06 19.42 23.22
N LEU A 28 -0.84 19.10 24.26
CA LEU A 28 -2.06 18.31 24.13
C LEU A 28 -3.14 19.08 23.36
N LEU A 29 -3.28 20.38 23.63
CA LEU A 29 -4.15 21.29 22.87
C LEU A 29 -3.64 21.52 21.45
N ALA A 30 -2.33 21.57 21.22
CA ALA A 30 -1.76 21.71 19.88
C ALA A 30 -1.94 20.43 19.06
N ALA A 31 -1.78 19.24 19.66
CA ALA A 31 -2.06 17.97 19.00
C ALA A 31 -3.56 17.80 18.71
N LEU A 32 -4.43 18.15 19.67
CA LEU A 32 -5.88 18.18 19.47
C LEU A 32 -6.29 19.22 18.42
N ALA A 33 -5.67 20.41 18.43
CA ALA A 33 -5.91 21.45 17.44
C ALA A 33 -5.40 21.03 16.05
N LEU A 34 -4.26 20.36 15.95
CA LEU A 34 -3.75 19.83 14.68
C LEU A 34 -4.66 18.72 14.15
N LEU A 35 -5.18 17.86 15.04
CA LEU A 35 -6.11 16.79 14.68
C LEU A 35 -7.50 17.34 14.33
N LEU A 36 -7.95 18.39 15.00
CA LEU A 36 -9.17 19.13 14.66
C LEU A 36 -8.99 19.97 13.39
N VAL A 37 -7.81 20.53 13.14
CA VAL A 37 -7.53 21.25 11.89
C VAL A 37 -7.45 20.25 10.75
N ALA A 38 -6.73 19.13 10.89
CA ALA A 38 -6.76 18.06 9.89
C ALA A 38 -8.19 17.53 9.70
N GLY A 39 -8.92 17.26 10.78
CA GLY A 39 -10.30 16.80 10.75
C GLY A 39 -11.31 17.83 10.22
N ALA A 40 -11.09 19.13 10.41
CA ALA A 40 -11.95 20.20 9.89
C ALA A 40 -11.59 20.55 8.44
N VAL A 41 -10.31 20.49 8.07
CA VAL A 41 -9.83 20.60 6.70
C VAL A 41 -10.38 19.46 5.84
N LEU A 42 -10.54 18.27 6.42
CA LEU A 42 -11.01 17.07 5.71
C LEU A 42 -12.51 16.80 5.87
N GLY A 43 -13.11 17.12 7.02
CA GLY A 43 -14.53 16.89 7.32
C GLY A 43 -15.43 18.11 7.08
N GLY A 44 -14.88 19.33 7.11
CA GLY A 44 -15.61 20.56 6.77
C GLY A 44 -16.06 20.61 5.31
N GLY A 45 -15.35 19.92 4.42
CA GLY A 45 -15.72 19.79 3.01
C GLY A 45 -16.86 18.80 2.72
N LEU A 46 -17.30 18.00 3.71
CA LEU A 46 -18.33 16.97 3.52
C LEU A 46 -19.67 17.28 4.20
N ALA A 47 -19.68 18.04 5.30
CA ALA A 47 -20.91 18.32 6.05
C ALA A 47 -21.77 19.45 5.44
N VAL A 48 -21.17 20.27 4.59
CA VAL A 48 -21.84 21.30 3.81
C VAL A 48 -21.47 20.99 2.37
N GLY A 49 -22.43 20.60 1.53
CA GLY A 49 -22.21 20.37 0.10
C GLY A 49 -21.88 21.65 -0.68
N ALA A 50 -21.19 22.59 -0.05
CA ALA A 50 -20.72 23.84 -0.57
C ALA A 50 -19.41 24.18 0.17
N VAL A 51 -18.42 24.59 -0.62
CA VAL A 51 -17.14 25.19 -0.20
C VAL A 51 -16.02 24.17 0.02
N GLY A 52 -15.27 23.93 -1.06
CA GLY A 52 -13.91 23.41 -1.00
C GLY A 52 -13.01 24.30 -0.14
N LEU A 53 -11.88 23.75 0.30
CA LEU A 53 -10.85 24.55 0.97
C LEU A 53 -10.51 25.75 0.08
N ASP A 54 -10.81 26.97 0.53
CA ASP A 54 -10.54 28.23 -0.19
C ASP A 54 -9.02 28.56 -0.21
N VAL A 55 -8.20 27.58 -0.55
CA VAL A 55 -6.79 27.79 -0.92
C VAL A 55 -6.72 28.53 -2.25
N ASP A 56 -7.74 28.35 -3.09
CA ASP A 56 -7.85 28.95 -4.41
C ASP A 56 -8.80 30.16 -4.44
N ARG A 57 -8.96 30.92 -3.33
CA ARG A 57 -9.75 32.18 -3.37
C ARG A 57 -8.91 33.41 -3.62
N ASP A 58 -9.47 34.34 -4.40
CA ASP A 58 -8.90 35.66 -4.70
C ASP A 58 -7.43 35.59 -5.17
N VAL A 59 -7.08 34.51 -5.88
CA VAL A 59 -5.70 34.22 -6.28
C VAL A 59 -5.27 35.10 -7.45
N TYR A 60 -6.18 35.30 -8.41
CA TYR A 60 -5.92 35.98 -9.67
C TYR A 60 -6.76 37.25 -9.81
N ARG A 61 -6.08 38.36 -10.06
CA ARG A 61 -6.74 39.65 -10.26
C ARG A 61 -7.10 39.83 -11.72
N VAL A 62 -8.40 39.91 -12.01
CA VAL A 62 -8.91 40.03 -13.38
C VAL A 62 -9.53 41.40 -13.57
N ALA A 63 -8.99 42.19 -14.47
CA ALA A 63 -9.58 43.46 -14.84
C ALA A 63 -10.66 43.25 -15.92
N VAL A 64 -11.92 43.43 -15.54
CA VAL A 64 -13.09 43.29 -16.40
C VAL A 64 -14.02 44.47 -16.16
N ASP A 65 -14.67 44.97 -17.21
CA ASP A 65 -15.67 46.02 -17.07
C ASP A 65 -16.96 45.43 -16.46
N GLY A 66 -17.62 46.16 -15.57
CA GLY A 66 -18.85 45.69 -14.92
C GLY A 66 -20.03 45.55 -15.89
N ASP A 67 -19.98 46.23 -17.04
CA ASP A 67 -20.96 46.07 -18.12
C ASP A 67 -20.58 44.98 -19.13
N SER A 68 -19.46 44.28 -18.93
CA SER A 68 -18.98 43.21 -19.82
C SER A 68 -19.78 41.92 -19.60
N PRO A 69 -20.08 41.14 -20.64
CA PRO A 69 -20.75 39.84 -20.50
C PRO A 69 -19.93 38.80 -19.72
N TYR A 70 -18.66 39.06 -19.42
CA TYR A 70 -17.80 38.19 -18.62
C TYR A 70 -17.71 38.61 -17.15
N ALA A 71 -18.32 39.73 -16.75
CA ALA A 71 -18.28 40.21 -15.37
C ALA A 71 -18.89 39.18 -14.41
N ASP A 72 -20.06 38.65 -14.74
CA ASP A 72 -20.75 37.65 -13.92
C ASP A 72 -19.92 36.35 -13.78
N ALA A 73 -19.24 35.92 -14.85
CA ALA A 73 -18.36 34.76 -14.80
C ALA A 73 -17.15 34.96 -13.88
N VAL A 74 -16.61 36.19 -13.82
CA VAL A 74 -15.50 36.55 -12.92
C VAL A 74 -15.97 36.67 -11.48
N ASP A 75 -17.14 37.28 -11.25
CA ASP A 75 -17.70 37.48 -9.91
C ASP A 75 -18.16 36.18 -9.25
N GLU A 76 -18.62 35.21 -10.05
CA GLU A 76 -19.03 33.89 -9.56
C GLU A 76 -17.85 32.96 -9.29
N ALA A 77 -16.68 33.21 -9.89
CA ALA A 77 -15.50 32.36 -9.78
C ALA A 77 -14.71 32.66 -8.50
N PRO A 78 -14.60 31.72 -7.55
CA PRO A 78 -13.95 31.98 -6.26
C PRO A 78 -12.47 32.40 -6.38
N ALA A 79 -11.77 31.92 -7.42
CA ALA A 79 -10.36 32.17 -7.65
C ALA A 79 -10.04 33.53 -8.27
N LEU A 80 -11.04 34.23 -8.80
CA LEU A 80 -10.88 35.46 -9.53
C LEU A 80 -11.36 36.64 -8.67
N THR A 81 -10.56 37.71 -8.65
CA THR A 81 -10.95 38.97 -8.02
C THR A 81 -11.14 40.03 -9.10
N PRO A 82 -12.34 40.62 -9.26
CA PRO A 82 -12.58 41.67 -10.24
C PRO A 82 -11.81 42.95 -9.88
N VAL A 83 -11.18 43.56 -10.87
CA VAL A 83 -10.45 44.84 -10.75
C VAL A 83 -11.00 45.84 -11.77
N PRO A 84 -11.24 47.11 -11.40
CA PRO A 84 -11.70 48.11 -12.36
C PRO A 84 -10.67 48.36 -13.47
N VAL A 85 -11.08 48.18 -14.72
CA VAL A 85 -10.22 48.31 -15.93
C VAL A 85 -9.49 49.65 -15.99
N GLY A 86 -10.13 50.75 -15.59
CA GLY A 86 -9.53 52.09 -15.60
C GLY A 86 -8.35 52.29 -14.63
N SER A 87 -8.14 51.36 -13.69
CA SER A 87 -7.04 51.37 -12.71
C SER A 87 -6.09 50.18 -12.85
N ALA A 88 -6.35 49.31 -13.84
CA ALA A 88 -5.63 48.08 -14.03
C ALA A 88 -4.35 48.30 -14.85
N THR A 89 -3.21 47.89 -14.31
CA THR A 89 -1.93 47.76 -15.00
C THR A 89 -1.55 46.28 -15.01
N LEU A 90 -1.42 45.73 -16.22
CA LEU A 90 -1.14 44.32 -16.43
C LEU A 90 0.22 43.94 -15.82
N GLY A 91 0.23 42.93 -14.95
CA GLY A 91 1.41 42.46 -14.22
C GLY A 91 1.66 43.15 -12.87
N GLU A 92 0.98 44.28 -12.59
CA GLU A 92 1.12 45.03 -11.34
C GLU A 92 -0.16 44.96 -10.50
N THR A 93 -1.27 45.51 -11.01
CA THR A 93 -2.56 45.56 -10.31
C THR A 93 -3.59 44.56 -10.85
N ALA A 94 -3.38 44.03 -12.06
CA ALA A 94 -4.17 42.95 -12.65
C ALA A 94 -3.25 41.88 -13.26
N ASP A 95 -3.59 40.61 -13.07
CA ASP A 95 -2.86 39.47 -13.63
C ASP A 95 -3.37 39.13 -15.05
N LEU A 96 -4.63 39.50 -15.35
CA LEU A 96 -5.31 39.39 -16.64
C LEU A 96 -6.24 40.59 -16.87
N VAL A 97 -6.35 41.06 -18.11
CA VAL A 97 -7.23 42.18 -18.51
C VAL A 97 -8.14 41.72 -19.66
N VAL A 98 -9.45 41.98 -19.53
CA VAL A 98 -10.48 41.72 -20.52
C VAL A 98 -10.98 43.06 -21.06
N LEU A 99 -10.89 43.26 -22.38
CA LEU A 99 -11.29 44.48 -23.05
C LEU A 99 -12.31 44.16 -24.16
N ASP A 100 -13.41 44.91 -24.18
CA ASP A 100 -14.38 44.86 -25.26
C ASP A 100 -13.88 45.77 -26.41
N VAL A 101 -13.38 45.18 -27.50
CA VAL A 101 -12.64 45.90 -28.56
C VAL A 101 -13.53 46.26 -29.75
N GLY A 102 -14.74 45.70 -29.84
CA GLY A 102 -15.68 46.00 -30.92
C GLY A 102 -17.12 45.91 -30.44
N ARG A 103 -17.94 46.90 -30.81
CA ARG A 103 -19.37 46.96 -30.49
C ARG A 103 -20.15 47.02 -31.82
N GLY A 104 -21.00 46.03 -32.07
CA GLY A 104 -21.80 45.97 -33.29
C GLY A 104 -22.88 47.07 -33.34
N GLU A 105 -23.56 47.22 -34.49
CA GLU A 105 -24.62 48.24 -34.70
C GLU A 105 -25.77 48.16 -33.68
N SER A 106 -25.93 47.02 -33.01
CA SER A 106 -26.94 46.76 -31.98
C SER A 106 -26.49 47.14 -30.56
N GLY A 107 -25.25 47.62 -30.38
CA GLY A 107 -24.68 47.91 -29.06
C GLY A 107 -24.13 46.69 -28.30
N ALA A 108 -24.19 45.50 -28.88
CA ALA A 108 -23.61 44.27 -28.32
C ALA A 108 -22.08 44.22 -28.57
N VAL A 109 -21.34 43.62 -27.63
CA VAL A 109 -19.91 43.37 -27.78
C VAL A 109 -19.70 42.29 -28.86
N GLU A 110 -18.95 42.61 -29.91
CA GLU A 110 -18.64 41.70 -31.02
C GLU A 110 -17.25 41.06 -30.91
N THR A 111 -16.29 41.75 -30.30
CA THR A 111 -14.93 41.24 -30.14
C THR A 111 -14.36 41.60 -28.77
N VAL A 112 -13.69 40.63 -28.16
CA VAL A 112 -13.15 40.71 -26.81
C VAL A 112 -11.68 40.35 -26.89
N ALA A 113 -10.82 41.21 -26.35
CA ALA A 113 -9.39 40.92 -26.22
C ALA A 113 -9.09 40.59 -24.77
N VAL A 114 -8.57 39.38 -24.56
CA VAL A 114 -8.06 38.92 -23.27
C VAL A 114 -6.55 38.97 -23.31
N ARG A 115 -5.94 39.71 -22.39
CA ARG A 115 -4.49 39.85 -22.28
C ARG A 115 -4.03 39.46 -20.89
N ALA A 116 -3.22 38.41 -20.81
CA ALA A 116 -2.58 37.97 -19.58
C ALA A 116 -1.20 38.59 -19.42
N SER A 117 -0.73 38.75 -18.19
CA SER A 117 0.67 39.11 -17.92
C SER A 117 1.60 37.98 -18.36
N ASP A 118 2.80 38.32 -18.85
CA ASP A 118 3.82 37.36 -19.31
C ASP A 118 4.54 36.68 -18.11
N THR A 119 3.76 36.10 -17.21
CA THR A 119 4.22 35.41 -16.01
C THR A 119 3.47 34.09 -15.87
N ARG A 120 4.07 33.11 -15.18
CA ARG A 120 3.37 31.86 -14.81
C ARG A 120 2.04 32.13 -14.08
N LYS A 121 1.95 33.23 -13.33
CA LYS A 121 0.72 33.63 -12.64
C LYS A 121 -0.34 34.17 -13.63
N GLY A 122 0.07 34.94 -14.64
CA GLY A 122 -0.81 35.41 -15.71
C GLY A 122 -1.33 34.29 -16.60
N GLU A 123 -0.46 33.32 -16.94
CA GLU A 123 -0.87 32.12 -17.67
C GLU A 123 -1.91 31.30 -16.90
N ALA A 124 -1.69 31.10 -15.59
CA ALA A 124 -2.66 30.43 -14.72
C ALA A 124 -3.97 31.24 -14.57
N ALA A 125 -3.89 32.57 -14.45
CA ALA A 125 -5.06 33.45 -14.44
C ALA A 125 -5.89 33.34 -15.73
N ALA A 126 -5.23 33.19 -16.90
CA ALA A 126 -5.91 32.99 -18.18
C ALA A 126 -6.56 31.63 -18.32
N ALA A 127 -5.95 30.59 -17.76
CA ALA A 127 -6.54 29.27 -17.66
C ALA A 127 -7.80 29.31 -16.79
N GLU A 128 -7.71 29.88 -15.58
CA GLU A 128 -8.86 29.98 -14.68
C GLU A 128 -9.97 30.89 -15.18
N PHE A 129 -9.62 32.01 -15.82
CA PHE A 129 -10.63 32.85 -16.45
C PHE A 129 -11.40 32.09 -17.54
N ARG A 130 -10.72 31.26 -18.33
CA ARG A 130 -11.40 30.43 -19.34
C ARG A 130 -12.34 29.41 -18.68
N GLU A 131 -11.88 28.72 -17.65
CA GLU A 131 -12.68 27.73 -16.91
C GLU A 131 -13.89 28.38 -16.23
N ALA A 132 -13.72 29.57 -15.64
CA ALA A 132 -14.80 30.37 -15.07
C ALA A 132 -15.89 30.71 -16.10
N VAL A 133 -15.49 31.13 -17.31
CA VAL A 133 -16.40 31.44 -18.42
C VAL A 133 -17.11 30.18 -18.91
N GLU A 134 -16.40 29.06 -19.06
CA GLU A 134 -16.99 27.78 -19.44
C GLU A 134 -18.03 27.31 -18.42
N ALA A 135 -17.70 27.36 -17.13
CA ALA A 135 -18.61 26.98 -16.05
C ALA A 135 -19.84 27.90 -15.95
N HIS A 136 -19.66 29.21 -16.17
CA HIS A 136 -20.77 30.16 -16.20
C HIS A 136 -21.71 29.88 -17.39
N ASN A 137 -21.16 29.67 -18.59
CA ASN A 137 -21.95 29.28 -19.75
C ASN A 137 -22.67 27.95 -19.54
N GLU A 138 -22.03 26.98 -18.88
CA GLU A 138 -22.66 25.69 -18.56
C GLU A 138 -23.85 25.85 -17.61
N ARG A 139 -23.76 26.74 -16.61
CA ARG A 139 -24.90 27.09 -15.75
C ARG A 139 -26.04 27.73 -16.53
N LEU A 140 -25.73 28.71 -17.38
CA LEU A 140 -26.73 29.34 -18.25
C LEU A 140 -27.42 28.31 -19.15
N MET A 141 -26.64 27.40 -19.75
CA MET A 141 -27.16 26.29 -20.56
C MET A 141 -28.01 25.30 -19.75
N ALA A 142 -27.67 25.04 -18.49
CA ALA A 142 -28.46 24.18 -17.59
C ALA A 142 -29.83 24.76 -17.23
N ASP A 143 -29.95 26.09 -17.23
CA ASP A 143 -31.20 26.79 -16.93
C ASP A 143 -32.12 26.95 -18.17
N GLU A 144 -31.65 26.63 -19.38
CA GLU A 144 -32.45 26.67 -20.60
C GLU A 144 -33.53 25.57 -20.63
N GLU A 145 -34.77 25.94 -20.98
CA GLU A 145 -35.89 24.99 -21.04
C GLU A 145 -35.67 23.88 -22.08
N ASN A 146 -34.91 24.17 -23.14
CA ASN A 146 -34.60 23.22 -24.20
C ASN A 146 -33.23 22.56 -23.99
N ALA A 147 -33.20 21.59 -23.07
CA ALA A 147 -31.98 20.85 -22.72
C ALA A 147 -31.27 20.20 -23.92
N THR A 148 -32.00 19.78 -24.96
CA THR A 148 -31.43 19.19 -26.19
C THR A 148 -30.71 20.22 -27.06
N ALA A 149 -31.09 21.50 -26.98
CA ALA A 149 -30.39 22.59 -27.66
C ALA A 149 -29.19 23.09 -26.84
N ALA A 150 -29.33 23.11 -25.51
CA ALA A 150 -28.28 23.53 -24.59
C ALA A 150 -27.14 22.51 -24.47
N PHE A 151 -27.48 21.22 -24.38
CA PHE A 151 -26.54 20.10 -24.34
C PHE A 151 -26.86 19.11 -25.48
N PRO A 152 -26.46 19.42 -26.72
CA PRO A 152 -26.78 18.59 -27.88
C PRO A 152 -26.08 17.22 -27.87
N VAL A 153 -25.05 17.07 -27.04
CA VAL A 153 -24.28 15.84 -26.88
C VAL A 153 -24.44 15.34 -25.44
N ALA A 154 -25.10 14.20 -25.28
CA ALA A 154 -25.09 13.45 -24.04
C ALA A 154 -23.94 12.44 -24.08
N VAL A 155 -23.04 12.49 -23.10
CA VAL A 155 -21.97 11.50 -22.97
C VAL A 155 -22.43 10.45 -21.98
N THR A 156 -22.42 9.20 -22.41
CA THR A 156 -22.55 8.06 -21.52
C THR A 156 -21.18 7.44 -21.37
N LEU A 157 -20.61 7.53 -20.18
CA LEU A 157 -19.39 6.80 -19.88
C LEU A 157 -19.71 5.32 -19.69
N ARG A 158 -19.14 4.51 -20.56
CA ARG A 158 -19.09 3.06 -20.38
C ARG A 158 -17.66 2.65 -20.16
N TYR A 159 -17.34 2.20 -18.95
CA TYR A 159 -16.05 1.59 -18.67
C TYR A 159 -16.05 0.20 -19.29
N VAL A 160 -15.30 0.04 -20.37
CA VAL A 160 -15.00 -1.26 -20.96
C VAL A 160 -13.62 -1.70 -20.48
N GLY A 161 -13.50 -2.96 -20.05
CA GLY A 161 -12.18 -3.57 -19.87
C GLY A 161 -11.46 -3.53 -21.21
N ARG A 162 -10.35 -2.79 -21.29
CA ARG A 162 -9.48 -2.84 -22.47
C ARG A 162 -8.61 -4.08 -22.33
N THR A 163 -9.01 -5.17 -22.97
CA THR A 163 -8.04 -6.16 -23.44
C THR A 163 -7.17 -5.43 -24.47
N SER A 164 -6.02 -4.94 -24.03
CA SER A 164 -5.03 -4.43 -24.97
C SER A 164 -4.54 -5.61 -25.80
N ALA A 165 -4.22 -5.41 -27.08
CA ALA A 165 -3.69 -6.44 -27.98
C ALA A 165 -2.31 -7.01 -27.56
N LEU A 166 -1.94 -6.85 -26.28
CA LEU A 166 -0.85 -7.49 -25.55
C LEU A 166 -1.37 -8.64 -24.67
N ASP A 167 -2.51 -9.23 -25.02
CA ASP A 167 -3.20 -10.35 -24.36
C ASP A 167 -2.40 -11.67 -24.34
N ASP A 168 -1.09 -11.61 -24.59
CA ASP A 168 -0.11 -12.68 -24.34
C ASP A 168 0.58 -12.51 -22.96
N GLY A 169 0.10 -11.58 -22.12
CA GLY A 169 0.69 -11.24 -20.82
C GLY A 169 -0.33 -10.97 -19.72
N SER A 170 -1.28 -11.88 -19.51
CA SER A 170 -2.40 -11.81 -18.54
C SER A 170 -1.97 -11.42 -17.12
N THR A 171 -2.30 -10.22 -16.62
CA THR A 171 -2.13 -9.81 -15.20
C THR A 171 -2.83 -10.76 -14.22
N LEU A 172 -2.19 -11.05 -13.08
CA LEU A 172 -2.69 -11.98 -12.06
C LEU A 172 -4.03 -11.50 -11.47
N GLY A 173 -5.16 -11.87 -12.10
CA GLY A 173 -6.50 -11.47 -11.64
C GLY A 173 -7.63 -11.65 -12.65
N GLU A 174 -7.35 -11.92 -13.93
CA GLU A 174 -8.38 -12.21 -14.93
C GLU A 174 -8.64 -13.71 -15.03
N ALA A 175 -9.79 -14.16 -14.48
CA ALA A 175 -10.38 -15.43 -14.86
C ALA A 175 -11.24 -15.20 -16.10
N SER A 176 -10.80 -15.69 -17.25
CA SER A 176 -11.58 -15.63 -18.50
C SER A 176 -12.77 -16.59 -18.41
N ASP A 177 -13.99 -16.06 -18.29
CA ASP A 177 -15.23 -16.83 -18.39
C ASP A 177 -15.85 -16.57 -19.76
N GLY A 178 -15.56 -17.46 -20.72
CA GLY A 178 -16.14 -17.44 -22.05
C GLY A 178 -17.07 -18.64 -22.24
N SER A 179 -18.36 -18.46 -21.98
CA SER A 179 -19.39 -19.44 -22.35
C SER A 179 -20.51 -18.78 -23.14
N GLY A 180 -20.78 -19.33 -24.32
CA GLY A 180 -21.92 -18.99 -25.17
C GLY A 180 -21.71 -19.45 -26.61
N GLY A 181 -22.00 -20.72 -26.91
CA GLY A 181 -22.09 -21.22 -28.27
C GLY A 181 -23.45 -20.95 -28.92
N ASP A 182 -23.51 -21.03 -30.26
CA ASP A 182 -24.50 -21.86 -30.98
C ASP A 182 -24.12 -22.04 -32.47
N ASP A 183 -24.69 -23.10 -33.04
CA ASP A 183 -24.51 -23.79 -34.31
C ASP A 183 -24.62 -23.02 -35.65
N GLY A 184 -24.07 -23.60 -36.72
CA GLY A 184 -24.52 -23.32 -38.10
C GLY A 184 -23.58 -23.78 -39.23
N SER A 185 -23.94 -24.90 -39.86
CA SER A 185 -23.30 -25.59 -40.99
C SER A 185 -23.14 -24.77 -42.29
N ASP A 186 -22.06 -25.02 -43.06
CA ASP A 186 -22.08 -25.58 -44.44
C ASP A 186 -20.78 -25.35 -45.24
N GLY A 187 -20.19 -26.44 -45.73
CA GLY A 187 -19.91 -26.66 -47.15
C GLY A 187 -18.80 -25.89 -47.90
N ASP A 188 -17.81 -26.66 -48.34
CA ASP A 188 -17.28 -26.74 -49.71
C ASP A 188 -15.85 -26.20 -50.00
N ASP A 189 -14.97 -27.18 -50.27
CA ASP A 189 -13.97 -27.33 -51.34
C ASP A 189 -13.20 -26.12 -51.91
N GLY A 190 -11.86 -26.27 -52.02
CA GLY A 190 -11.06 -25.40 -52.89
C GLY A 190 -9.54 -25.49 -52.77
N SER A 191 -8.97 -26.49 -53.43
CA SER A 191 -7.56 -26.70 -53.80
C SER A 191 -6.73 -25.46 -54.23
N GLY A 192 -5.47 -25.40 -53.76
CA GLY A 192 -4.28 -25.44 -54.66
C GLY A 192 -3.42 -24.18 -54.87
N GLY A 193 -2.10 -24.38 -54.70
CA GLY A 193 -0.98 -23.67 -55.39
C GLY A 193 -0.65 -22.25 -54.93
N ASP A 194 0.53 -21.69 -55.15
CA ASP A 194 1.92 -22.14 -55.32
C ASP A 194 2.74 -20.81 -55.31
N ASP A 195 4.06 -20.90 -55.19
CA ASP A 195 5.06 -19.88 -55.57
C ASP A 195 5.11 -18.55 -54.78
N GLY A 196 6.24 -18.04 -54.29
CA GLY A 196 7.65 -18.30 -54.57
C GLY A 196 8.41 -16.96 -54.53
N SER A 197 9.73 -17.02 -54.25
CA SER A 197 10.78 -16.00 -54.54
C SER A 197 10.75 -14.70 -53.69
N ASP A 198 11.82 -14.14 -53.09
CA ASP A 198 13.29 -14.22 -53.23
C ASP A 198 13.95 -13.77 -51.90
N GLY A 199 15.04 -14.38 -51.41
CA GLY A 199 16.44 -14.03 -51.73
C GLY A 199 16.92 -12.81 -50.92
N ARG A 200 18.02 -12.79 -50.15
CA ARG A 200 19.31 -13.47 -50.23
C ARG A 200 20.04 -13.35 -48.88
N GLY A 201 20.80 -14.38 -48.53
CA GLY A 201 21.83 -14.30 -47.49
C GLY A 201 23.10 -13.60 -47.96
N GLY A 202 23.91 -13.19 -46.98
CA GLY A 202 25.27 -12.68 -47.17
C GLY A 202 25.98 -12.58 -45.82
N SER A 203 26.92 -13.50 -45.60
CA SER A 203 27.71 -13.75 -44.39
C SER A 203 28.86 -12.76 -44.16
N GLY A 204 29.36 -12.76 -42.91
CA GLY A 204 30.76 -12.46 -42.52
C GLY A 204 31.05 -10.96 -42.42
N ASP A 205 31.65 -10.42 -41.36
CA ASP A 205 32.88 -10.85 -40.73
C ASP A 205 33.09 -10.11 -39.40
N GLY A 206 33.88 -10.72 -38.52
CA GLY A 206 34.27 -10.16 -37.23
C GLY A 206 35.52 -9.29 -37.27
N SER A 207 35.66 -8.49 -36.22
CA SER A 207 36.89 -7.95 -35.63
C SER A 207 36.45 -7.42 -34.25
N GLY A 208 36.98 -7.90 -33.12
CA GLY A 208 38.29 -7.53 -32.58
C GLY A 208 38.24 -6.07 -32.11
N SER A 209 38.49 -5.68 -30.85
CA SER A 209 39.34 -6.24 -29.79
C SER A 209 39.19 -5.37 -28.52
N ASP A 210 39.49 -5.97 -27.36
CA ASP A 210 40.20 -5.43 -26.18
C ASP A 210 39.66 -4.17 -25.46
N GLY A 211 39.74 -4.04 -24.14
CA GLY A 211 40.51 -4.78 -23.15
C GLY A 211 40.18 -4.30 -21.73
N THR A 212 40.73 -5.03 -20.78
CA THR A 212 40.42 -5.05 -19.35
C THR A 212 41.29 -4.11 -18.49
N ASP A 213 40.85 -4.00 -17.23
CA ASP A 213 41.63 -3.83 -15.99
C ASP A 213 41.96 -2.41 -15.45
N GLY A 214 41.57 -2.19 -14.18
CA GLY A 214 42.57 -2.06 -13.11
C GLY A 214 42.72 -0.70 -12.39
N ASP A 215 42.10 -0.64 -11.20
CA ASP A 215 42.66 -0.19 -9.90
C ASP A 215 42.98 1.28 -9.55
N ASP A 216 42.52 1.61 -8.32
CA ASP A 216 43.05 2.51 -7.26
C ASP A 216 43.21 4.03 -7.56
N ASP A 217 43.00 5.01 -6.67
CA ASP A 217 43.19 5.06 -5.22
C ASP A 217 42.56 6.37 -4.65
N ALA A 218 42.33 6.37 -3.33
CA ALA A 218 42.35 7.48 -2.35
C ALA A 218 41.66 8.86 -2.58
N GLY A 219 40.70 9.17 -1.70
CA GLY A 219 40.97 10.08 -0.56
C GLY A 219 40.45 11.54 -0.58
N GLY A 220 39.57 11.85 0.38
CA GLY A 220 39.77 12.99 1.32
C GLY A 220 39.06 14.34 1.07
N GLY A 221 38.32 14.79 2.09
CA GLY A 221 37.89 16.19 2.33
C GLY A 221 36.40 16.26 2.73
N THR A 222 35.98 16.40 4.01
CA THR A 222 35.97 17.62 4.87
C THR A 222 35.80 18.90 4.04
N GLY A 223 34.86 19.81 4.27
CA GLY A 223 33.98 20.09 5.39
C GLY A 223 33.68 21.60 5.33
N ASP A 224 32.47 21.94 5.74
CA ASP A 224 32.05 23.23 6.31
C ASP A 224 31.94 24.51 5.47
N ALA A 225 30.71 25.01 5.49
CA ALA A 225 30.29 26.36 5.88
C ALA A 225 30.64 27.61 5.05
N ALA A 226 29.60 28.45 5.04
CA ALA A 226 29.61 29.91 4.96
C ALA A 226 29.84 30.49 3.55
N LEU A 227 29.19 31.59 3.15
CA LEU A 227 28.19 32.48 3.72
C LEU A 227 27.86 33.45 2.56
N ASP A 228 26.70 34.08 2.65
CA ASP A 228 26.44 35.47 2.24
C ASP A 228 26.19 35.81 0.76
N GLY A 229 25.26 36.76 0.60
CA GLY A 229 25.51 37.87 -0.31
C GLY A 229 24.66 37.99 -1.56
N GLY A 230 23.38 38.32 -1.38
CA GLY A 230 22.76 39.53 -1.94
C GLY A 230 22.93 39.90 -3.44
N ALA A 231 21.77 39.98 -4.08
CA ALA A 231 21.25 41.17 -4.80
C ALA A 231 21.85 41.59 -6.17
N SER A 232 21.01 41.39 -7.18
CA SER A 232 20.41 42.42 -8.08
C SER A 232 21.25 43.15 -9.14
N GLY A 233 20.64 43.24 -10.35
CA GLY A 233 20.91 44.23 -11.41
C GLY A 233 21.30 43.56 -12.73
N ASP A 234 20.39 43.28 -13.66
CA ASP A 234 19.73 44.19 -14.64
C ASP A 234 20.64 44.59 -15.84
N GLY A 235 20.02 44.59 -17.03
CA GLY A 235 20.55 45.11 -18.30
C GLY A 235 20.55 44.04 -19.40
N SER A 236 19.53 43.94 -20.27
CA SER A 236 19.12 44.85 -21.38
C SER A 236 19.75 44.49 -22.74
N GLY A 237 18.92 44.56 -23.80
CA GLY A 237 19.29 44.55 -25.22
C GLY A 237 18.54 43.46 -25.99
N SER A 238 17.30 43.70 -26.45
CA SER A 238 16.95 44.30 -27.76
C SER A 238 17.59 43.60 -28.97
N ASP A 239 16.75 43.07 -29.86
CA ASP A 239 16.60 43.63 -31.21
C ASP A 239 15.45 42.90 -31.94
N GLY A 240 14.53 43.70 -32.46
CA GLY A 240 13.43 43.25 -33.29
C GLY A 240 13.80 43.20 -34.77
N THR A 241 12.94 42.55 -35.54
CA THR A 241 12.71 42.89 -36.95
C THR A 241 11.27 42.51 -37.32
N ASP A 242 10.61 43.49 -37.93
CA ASP A 242 9.23 43.51 -38.43
C ASP A 242 9.03 42.69 -39.72
N GLY A 243 7.75 42.47 -40.04
CA GLY A 243 7.23 42.52 -41.43
C GLY A 243 6.81 41.19 -42.05
N ASP A 244 5.51 40.88 -42.06
CA ASP A 244 4.61 41.26 -43.16
C ASP A 244 3.33 40.41 -43.17
N ASP A 245 2.22 41.10 -43.47
CA ASP A 245 0.86 40.63 -43.60
C ASP A 245 0.67 39.69 -44.81
N ASP A 246 -0.17 38.65 -44.68
CA ASP A 246 -1.15 38.37 -45.74
C ASP A 246 -2.34 37.53 -45.24
N ALA A 247 -3.53 37.95 -45.68
CA ALA A 247 -4.82 37.36 -45.35
C ALA A 247 -5.17 36.21 -46.30
N GLY A 248 -5.83 35.16 -45.78
CA GLY A 248 -6.39 34.11 -46.62
C GLY A 248 -7.22 33.11 -45.83
N GLY A 249 -8.54 33.32 -45.79
CA GLY A 249 -9.49 32.35 -45.25
C GLY A 249 -9.61 31.10 -46.13
N GLY A 250 -9.84 29.96 -45.48
CA GLY A 250 -10.10 28.68 -46.14
C GLY A 250 -10.51 27.61 -45.15
N THR A 251 -11.81 27.34 -45.08
CA THR A 251 -12.43 26.19 -44.41
C THR A 251 -11.92 24.87 -44.99
N GLY A 252 -11.61 23.89 -44.13
CA GLY A 252 -11.26 22.54 -44.57
C GLY A 252 -11.04 21.59 -43.41
N ASP A 253 -12.09 20.85 -43.08
CA ASP A 253 -12.09 19.61 -42.29
C ASP A 253 -11.11 18.58 -42.87
N ALA A 254 -10.19 18.06 -42.04
CA ALA A 254 -9.43 16.84 -42.32
C ALA A 254 -8.70 16.32 -41.05
N ALA A 255 -9.30 15.30 -40.46
CA ALA A 255 -8.68 14.09 -39.90
C ALA A 255 -7.26 14.21 -39.27
N LEU A 256 -7.21 14.17 -37.94
CA LEU A 256 -6.00 13.83 -37.19
C LEU A 256 -5.77 12.32 -37.21
N ASP A 257 -4.81 11.88 -38.02
CA ASP A 257 -4.16 10.58 -37.89
C ASP A 257 -3.09 10.65 -36.79
N GLY A 258 -3.16 9.70 -35.87
CA GLY A 258 -2.33 9.63 -34.67
C GLY A 258 -1.03 8.89 -34.91
N GLY A 259 0.05 9.35 -34.28
CA GLY A 259 1.33 8.65 -34.32
C GLY A 259 2.40 9.33 -33.49
N ALA A 260 2.19 9.42 -32.17
CA ALA A 260 3.27 9.75 -31.24
C ALA A 260 3.29 8.74 -30.10
N SER A 261 4.19 7.76 -30.23
CA SER A 261 4.65 6.84 -29.20
C SER A 261 5.33 7.63 -28.08
N GLY A 262 4.57 7.91 -27.02
CA GLY A 262 5.09 8.38 -25.75
C GLY A 262 5.26 7.21 -24.79
N ASP A 263 6.51 6.90 -24.44
CA ASP A 263 6.91 6.03 -23.34
C ASP A 263 6.57 6.71 -21.99
N GLY A 264 5.27 6.78 -21.70
CA GLY A 264 4.73 7.23 -20.43
C GLY A 264 4.36 6.00 -19.60
N PHE A 265 4.81 5.95 -18.35
CA PHE A 265 4.36 4.98 -17.35
C PHE A 265 2.84 4.78 -17.46
N ALA A 266 2.44 3.63 -18.00
CA ALA A 266 1.04 3.31 -18.22
C ALA A 266 0.39 3.06 -16.85
N VAL A 267 -0.43 4.02 -16.41
CA VAL A 267 -1.34 3.79 -15.28
C VAL A 267 -2.36 2.74 -15.75
N PRO A 268 -2.43 1.55 -15.12
CA PRO A 268 -3.33 0.50 -15.57
C PRO A 268 -4.80 0.96 -15.50
N SER A 269 -5.53 0.83 -16.60
CA SER A 269 -6.97 1.07 -16.68
C SER A 269 -7.72 -0.12 -16.07
N VAL A 270 -7.86 -0.16 -14.75
CA VAL A 270 -8.49 -1.27 -14.01
C VAL A 270 -9.89 -0.87 -13.55
N GLY A 271 -10.94 -1.54 -14.05
CA GLY A 271 -12.29 -1.43 -13.47
C GLY A 271 -13.51 -1.47 -14.41
N GLY A 272 -13.52 -2.28 -15.47
CA GLY A 272 -14.66 -2.33 -16.42
C GLY A 272 -15.88 -3.18 -16.01
N GLY A 273 -15.89 -3.83 -14.84
CA GLY A 273 -16.85 -4.91 -14.57
C GLY A 273 -17.96 -4.64 -13.55
N THR A 274 -17.72 -3.82 -12.53
CA THR A 274 -18.58 -3.84 -11.32
C THR A 274 -19.09 -2.46 -10.89
N PHE A 275 -18.68 -1.39 -11.55
CA PHE A 275 -19.04 -0.01 -11.20
C PHE A 275 -20.06 0.54 -12.20
N GLY A 276 -21.23 -0.10 -12.24
CA GLY A 276 -22.37 0.31 -13.03
C GLY A 276 -23.18 1.39 -12.33
N ALA A 277 -22.65 2.61 -12.30
CA ALA A 277 -23.52 3.77 -12.47
C ALA A 277 -23.11 4.40 -13.80
N ASP A 278 -23.94 4.18 -14.83
CA ASP A 278 -23.85 4.97 -16.06
C ASP A 278 -23.91 6.43 -15.64
N THR A 279 -22.76 7.11 -15.65
CA THR A 279 -22.72 8.54 -15.37
C THR A 279 -23.09 9.20 -16.69
N ALA A 280 -24.36 9.58 -16.78
CA ALA A 280 -24.89 10.32 -17.91
C ALA A 280 -24.96 11.80 -17.52
N GLY A 281 -24.31 12.64 -18.30
CA GLY A 281 -24.25 14.07 -18.05
C GLY A 281 -23.57 14.83 -19.18
N SER A 282 -23.37 16.13 -18.97
CA SER A 282 -22.50 16.93 -19.83
C SER A 282 -21.06 16.43 -19.72
N PRO A 283 -20.22 16.62 -20.75
CA PRO A 283 -18.80 16.28 -20.70
C PRO A 283 -18.06 16.80 -19.44
N GLY A 284 -18.44 17.99 -18.93
CA GLY A 284 -17.84 18.61 -17.73
C GLY A 284 -18.30 18.01 -16.40
N SER A 285 -19.47 17.37 -16.36
CA SER A 285 -20.03 16.76 -15.13
C SER A 285 -19.47 15.38 -14.77
N ILE A 286 -18.57 14.85 -15.61
CA ILE A 286 -18.06 13.48 -15.54
C ILE A 286 -16.74 13.44 -14.73
N SER A 287 -16.74 12.72 -13.60
CA SER A 287 -15.53 12.46 -12.80
C SER A 287 -14.98 11.04 -13.05
N PRO A 288 -13.64 10.84 -13.03
CA PRO A 288 -13.04 9.51 -13.09
C PRO A 288 -13.43 8.65 -11.86
N PRO A 289 -13.50 7.32 -12.00
CA PRO A 289 -14.10 6.43 -11.01
C PRO A 289 -13.14 6.07 -9.86
N PHE A 290 -12.00 6.76 -9.73
CA PHE A 290 -11.00 6.44 -8.72
C PHE A 290 -11.37 7.09 -7.37
N PRO A 291 -11.50 6.31 -6.28
CA PRO A 291 -11.96 6.82 -4.99
C PRO A 291 -10.84 7.54 -4.22
N PHE A 292 -10.20 8.53 -4.87
CA PHE A 292 -9.07 9.28 -4.33
C PHE A 292 -9.38 9.88 -2.97
N VAL A 293 -10.56 10.50 -2.86
CA VAL A 293 -11.01 11.19 -1.66
C VAL A 293 -11.20 10.19 -0.51
N SER A 294 -11.95 9.11 -0.71
CA SER A 294 -12.19 8.09 0.31
C SER A 294 -10.88 7.42 0.77
N LEU A 295 -9.92 7.21 -0.14
CA LEU A 295 -8.61 6.66 0.19
C LEU A 295 -7.75 7.63 1.01
N LEU A 296 -7.74 8.92 0.65
CA LEU A 296 -7.04 9.96 1.40
C LEU A 296 -7.65 10.12 2.80
N LEU A 297 -8.97 10.06 2.89
CA LEU A 297 -9.71 10.06 4.15
C LEU A 297 -9.41 8.83 5.00
N ALA A 298 -9.28 7.65 4.39
CA ALA A 298 -8.88 6.44 5.09
C ALA A 298 -7.44 6.58 5.65
N PHE A 299 -6.51 7.20 4.91
CA PHE A 299 -5.13 7.42 5.38
C PHE A 299 -5.05 8.23 6.69
N VAL A 300 -6.00 9.13 6.93
CA VAL A 300 -6.06 9.97 8.14
C VAL A 300 -6.15 9.14 9.41
N PHE A 301 -6.76 7.96 9.36
CA PHE A 301 -6.83 7.04 10.50
C PHE A 301 -5.45 6.53 10.96
N LEU A 302 -4.45 6.51 10.07
CA LEU A 302 -3.10 6.02 10.38
C LEU A 302 -2.19 7.11 10.95
N VAL A 303 -2.42 8.39 10.63
CA VAL A 303 -1.54 9.49 11.05
C VAL A 303 -1.38 9.58 12.59
N PRO A 304 -2.46 9.53 13.39
CA PRO A 304 -2.35 9.58 14.85
C PRO A 304 -1.61 8.39 15.45
N MET A 305 -1.62 7.24 14.77
CA MET A 305 -0.96 6.03 15.25
C MET A 305 0.55 6.24 15.41
N ASN A 306 1.17 7.05 14.55
CA ASN A 306 2.60 7.37 14.64
C ASN A 306 2.96 8.10 15.94
N PHE A 307 2.10 8.99 16.43
CA PHE A 307 2.32 9.65 17.73
C PHE A 307 2.07 8.70 18.89
N LEU A 308 1.03 7.86 18.77
CA LEU A 308 0.66 6.91 19.81
C LEU A 308 1.76 5.86 20.04
N ILE A 309 2.33 5.30 18.96
CA ILE A 309 3.43 4.34 19.07
C ILE A 309 4.70 4.98 19.63
N GLN A 310 4.99 6.25 19.32
CA GLN A 310 6.15 6.93 19.88
C GLN A 310 6.00 7.11 21.40
N ALA A 311 4.83 7.57 21.86
CA ALA A 311 4.53 7.72 23.28
C ALA A 311 4.60 6.37 24.00
N TYR A 312 3.98 5.34 23.43
CA TYR A 312 3.96 4.00 24.00
C TYR A 312 5.35 3.36 24.06
N GLY A 313 6.10 3.40 22.96
CA GLY A 313 7.46 2.87 22.89
C GLY A 313 8.40 3.56 23.88
N SER A 314 8.29 4.88 24.01
CA SER A 314 9.05 5.66 25.00
C SER A 314 8.73 5.24 26.43
N SER A 315 7.46 5.02 26.76
CA SER A 315 7.04 4.53 28.07
C SER A 315 7.67 3.17 28.39
N VAL A 316 7.63 2.23 27.45
CA VAL A 316 8.24 0.89 27.63
C VAL A 316 9.75 0.98 27.80
N LEU A 317 10.43 1.83 27.03
CA LEU A 317 11.89 1.98 27.10
C LEU A 317 12.38 2.70 28.37
N ASP A 318 11.59 3.63 28.93
CA ASP A 318 11.96 4.36 30.16
C ASP A 318 12.06 3.43 31.39
N GLU A 319 11.37 2.28 31.38
CA GLU A 319 11.49 1.28 32.45
C GLU A 319 12.78 0.47 32.37
N ARG A 320 13.31 0.32 31.16
CA ARG A 320 14.55 -0.40 30.91
C ARG A 320 15.76 0.49 31.16
N THR A 321 15.62 1.78 30.87
CA THR A 321 16.67 2.78 31.07
C THR A 321 16.85 3.07 32.56
N ASN A 322 18.10 3.10 33.04
CA ASN A 322 18.45 3.32 34.45
C ASN A 322 17.81 2.34 35.44
N ARG A 323 17.42 1.12 34.99
CA ARG A 323 16.82 0.06 35.82
C ARG A 323 15.55 0.49 36.58
N ARG A 324 14.83 1.50 36.07
CA ARG A 324 13.61 2.06 36.69
C ARG A 324 12.45 1.06 36.79
N GLY A 325 12.49 -0.01 36.01
CA GLY A 325 11.53 -1.12 36.01
C GLY A 325 11.83 -2.22 37.04
N GLU A 326 12.97 -2.21 37.73
CA GLU A 326 13.27 -3.20 38.79
C GLU A 326 12.17 -3.30 39.86
N PRO A 327 11.60 -2.19 40.37
CA PRO A 327 10.54 -2.27 41.35
C PRO A 327 9.28 -2.96 40.83
N LEU A 328 9.04 -2.93 39.51
CA LEU A 328 7.89 -3.60 38.89
C LEU A 328 8.08 -5.12 38.85
N LEU A 329 9.32 -5.60 38.70
CA LEU A 329 9.63 -7.03 38.67
C LEU A 329 9.54 -7.70 40.06
N VAL A 330 9.65 -6.91 41.14
CA VAL A 330 9.52 -7.39 42.54
C VAL A 330 8.07 -7.30 43.03
N THR A 331 7.18 -6.64 42.29
CA THR A 331 5.76 -6.60 42.63
C THR A 331 5.10 -7.97 42.40
N PRO A 332 4.02 -8.33 43.13
CA PRO A 332 3.28 -9.57 42.90
C PRO A 332 2.43 -9.54 41.61
N LEU A 333 2.82 -8.73 40.62
CA LEU A 333 2.14 -8.61 39.33
C LEU A 333 2.79 -9.56 38.33
N SER A 334 1.98 -10.25 37.53
CA SER A 334 2.50 -11.02 36.41
C SER A 334 2.94 -10.09 35.25
N PRO A 335 3.90 -10.48 34.40
CA PRO A 335 4.29 -9.69 33.22
C PRO A 335 3.11 -9.31 32.34
N VAL A 336 2.14 -10.21 32.20
CA VAL A 336 0.91 -9.97 31.44
C VAL A 336 0.06 -8.85 32.09
N ASP A 337 -0.05 -8.82 33.42
CA ASP A 337 -0.83 -7.79 34.12
C ASP A 337 -0.19 -6.40 33.94
N ILE A 338 1.15 -6.34 33.91
CA ILE A 338 1.92 -5.12 33.70
C ILE A 338 1.77 -4.63 32.26
N VAL A 339 2.06 -5.49 31.28
CA VAL A 339 2.02 -5.14 29.86
C VAL A 339 0.60 -4.78 29.44
N ALA A 340 -0.41 -5.58 29.80
CA ALA A 340 -1.81 -5.28 29.49
C ALA A 340 -2.28 -3.99 30.17
N GLY A 341 -1.86 -3.74 31.42
CA GLY A 341 -2.15 -2.50 32.11
C GLY A 341 -1.54 -1.28 31.42
N LYS A 342 -0.33 -1.43 30.88
CA LYS A 342 0.35 -0.37 30.15
C LYS A 342 -0.20 -0.13 28.76
N THR A 343 -0.58 -1.17 28.03
CA THR A 343 -1.12 -1.03 26.67
C THR A 343 -2.53 -0.46 26.69
N LEU A 344 -3.33 -0.78 27.70
CA LEU A 344 -4.75 -0.45 27.76
C LEU A 344 -5.05 1.06 27.57
N PRO A 345 -4.35 2.02 28.21
CA PRO A 345 -4.54 3.45 27.94
C PRO A 345 -4.31 3.84 26.49
N TYR A 346 -3.30 3.26 25.83
CA TYR A 346 -2.99 3.56 24.45
C TYR A 346 -4.00 2.93 23.49
N VAL A 347 -4.49 1.71 23.78
CA VAL A 347 -5.61 1.10 23.04
C VAL A 347 -6.88 1.94 23.19
N ALA A 348 -7.19 2.41 24.40
CA ALA A 348 -8.34 3.29 24.63
C ALA A 348 -8.19 4.63 23.90
N ALA A 349 -6.98 5.22 23.87
CA ALA A 349 -6.69 6.42 23.11
C ALA A 349 -6.82 6.18 21.59
N ALA A 350 -6.32 5.06 21.08
CA ALA A 350 -6.47 4.67 19.67
C ALA A 350 -7.96 4.55 19.30
N LEU A 351 -8.74 3.82 20.09
CA LEU A 351 -10.19 3.67 19.89
C LEU A 351 -10.92 5.01 19.92
N LEU A 352 -10.60 5.88 20.88
CA LEU A 352 -11.20 7.21 20.99
C LEU A 352 -10.88 8.05 19.75
N VAL A 353 -9.60 8.15 19.37
CA VAL A 353 -9.17 8.93 18.22
C VAL A 353 -9.77 8.39 16.92
N THR A 354 -9.76 7.07 16.74
CA THR A 354 -10.37 6.39 15.59
C THR A 354 -11.87 6.67 15.51
N THR A 355 -12.58 6.64 16.64
CA THR A 355 -14.01 6.94 16.69
C THR A 355 -14.29 8.41 16.34
N VAL A 356 -13.46 9.33 16.85
CA VAL A 356 -13.59 10.76 16.54
C VAL A 356 -13.35 11.01 15.04
N ILE A 357 -12.33 10.38 14.45
CA ILE A 357 -12.05 10.50 13.01
C ILE A 357 -13.17 9.89 12.18
N ALA A 358 -13.66 8.70 12.54
CA ALA A 358 -14.80 8.08 11.86
C ALA A 358 -16.00 9.03 11.83
N VAL A 359 -16.42 9.57 12.97
CA VAL A 359 -17.53 10.52 13.05
C VAL A 359 -17.25 11.80 12.24
N ALA A 360 -16.03 12.34 12.28
CA ALA A 360 -15.67 13.57 11.58
C ALA A 360 -15.67 13.44 10.05
N VAL A 361 -15.38 12.23 9.55
CA VAL A 361 -15.20 11.94 8.12
C VAL A 361 -16.44 11.28 7.50
N GLY A 362 -17.49 11.03 8.30
CA GLY A 362 -18.72 10.37 7.85
C GLY A 362 -18.66 8.84 7.85
N GLY A 363 -17.64 8.25 8.50
CA GLY A 363 -17.52 6.81 8.73
C GLY A 363 -18.34 6.31 9.92
N GLY A 364 -18.62 5.02 9.92
CA GLY A 364 -19.40 4.31 10.93
C GLY A 364 -18.56 3.43 11.86
N ALA A 365 -19.26 2.47 12.50
CA ALA A 365 -18.62 1.51 13.41
C ALA A 365 -17.68 0.54 12.67
N LEU A 366 -17.95 0.27 11.38
CA LEU A 366 -17.12 -0.60 10.56
C LEU A 366 -15.71 -0.01 10.40
N SER A 367 -15.58 1.29 10.15
CA SER A 367 -14.28 1.98 10.13
C SER A 367 -13.49 1.78 11.44
N VAL A 368 -14.16 1.88 12.59
CA VAL A 368 -13.52 1.68 13.90
C VAL A 368 -13.07 0.23 14.10
N ILE A 369 -13.91 -0.74 13.73
CA ILE A 369 -13.60 -2.17 13.81
C ILE A 369 -12.42 -2.52 12.90
N ALA A 370 -12.36 -1.94 11.71
CA ALA A 370 -11.31 -2.17 10.73
C ALA A 370 -9.94 -1.62 11.18
N VAL A 371 -9.93 -0.43 11.79
CA VAL A 371 -8.68 0.22 12.23
C VAL A 371 -8.15 -0.36 13.55
N LEU A 372 -9.00 -0.93 14.41
CA LEU A 372 -8.57 -1.53 15.68
C LEU A 372 -7.45 -2.59 15.55
N PRO A 373 -7.54 -3.64 14.70
CA PRO A 373 -6.46 -4.61 14.54
C PRO A 373 -5.17 -3.98 13.98
N VAL A 374 -5.29 -2.94 13.14
CA VAL A 374 -4.14 -2.16 12.68
C VAL A 374 -3.47 -1.48 13.88
N ALA A 375 -4.26 -0.77 14.69
CA ALA A 375 -3.76 -0.09 15.88
C ALA A 375 -3.09 -1.05 16.87
N LEU A 376 -3.68 -2.23 17.10
CA LEU A 376 -3.12 -3.27 17.96
C LEU A 376 -1.81 -3.82 17.40
N THR A 377 -1.69 -3.99 16.08
CA THR A 377 -0.47 -4.47 15.44
C THR A 377 0.66 -3.45 15.57
N PHE A 378 0.36 -2.16 15.36
CA PHE A 378 1.29 -1.04 15.59
C PHE A 378 1.80 -1.02 17.03
N LEU A 379 0.90 -1.14 18.02
CA LEU A 379 1.26 -1.18 19.44
C LEU A 379 2.08 -2.44 19.77
N ALA A 380 1.70 -3.61 19.27
CA ALA A 380 2.40 -4.87 19.54
C ALA A 380 3.81 -4.90 18.93
N ALA A 381 3.96 -4.44 17.69
CA ALA A 381 5.26 -4.33 17.02
C ALA A 381 6.15 -3.31 17.73
N THR A 382 5.58 -2.19 18.18
CA THR A 382 6.29 -1.18 18.99
C THR A 382 6.71 -1.72 20.35
N PHE A 383 5.86 -2.52 21.01
CA PHE A 383 6.21 -3.18 22.27
C PHE A 383 7.44 -4.08 22.09
N VAL A 384 7.43 -4.95 21.07
CA VAL A 384 8.57 -5.82 20.74
C VAL A 384 9.80 -4.98 20.40
N GLY A 385 9.63 -3.93 19.58
CA GLY A 385 10.70 -3.01 19.22
C GLY A 385 11.33 -2.32 20.43
N ALA A 386 10.53 -1.87 21.39
CA ALA A 386 10.98 -1.26 22.63
C ALA A 386 11.65 -2.24 23.60
N MET A 387 11.26 -3.51 23.59
CA MET A 387 11.98 -4.57 24.31
C MET A 387 13.36 -4.84 23.68
N PHE A 388 13.48 -4.69 22.36
CA PHE A 388 14.74 -4.95 21.66
C PHE A 388 15.69 -3.75 21.64
N ALA A 389 15.20 -2.53 21.49
CA ALA A 389 16.02 -1.32 21.41
C ALA A 389 16.92 -1.14 22.65
N ARG A 390 18.13 -0.61 22.50
CA ARG A 390 19.02 -0.32 23.63
C ARG A 390 18.95 1.12 24.11
N SER A 391 18.48 2.01 23.23
CA SER A 391 18.41 3.45 23.46
C SER A 391 17.21 4.05 22.75
N PHE A 392 16.86 5.30 23.09
CA PHE A 392 15.79 6.04 22.42
C PHE A 392 16.07 6.20 20.92
N LYS A 393 17.33 6.40 20.52
CA LYS A 393 17.73 6.47 19.11
C LYS A 393 17.45 5.17 18.35
N GLU A 394 17.80 4.03 18.94
CA GLU A 394 17.48 2.72 18.34
C GLU A 394 15.99 2.45 18.28
N LEU A 395 15.25 2.84 19.32
CA LEU A 395 13.80 2.73 19.33
C LEU A 395 13.20 3.54 18.18
N THR A 396 13.62 4.79 17.97
CA THR A 396 13.14 5.61 16.86
C THR A 396 13.36 4.90 15.52
N PHE A 397 14.57 4.37 15.27
CA PHE A 397 14.85 3.62 14.04
C PHE A 397 13.93 2.41 13.88
N VAL A 398 13.74 1.62 14.93
CA VAL A 398 12.85 0.44 14.89
C VAL A 398 11.39 0.86 14.66
N THR A 399 10.91 1.89 15.35
CA THR A 399 9.52 2.37 15.19
C THR A 399 9.26 2.96 13.81
N VAL A 400 10.24 3.64 13.21
CA VAL A 400 10.13 4.15 11.83
C VAL A 400 10.03 2.97 10.86
N GLY A 401 10.89 1.96 10.99
CA GLY A 401 10.82 0.75 10.15
C GLY A 401 9.48 0.02 10.30
N VAL A 402 9.00 -0.17 11.53
CA VAL A 402 7.68 -0.75 11.82
C VAL A 402 6.56 0.08 11.18
N SER A 403 6.60 1.40 11.33
CA SER A 403 5.59 2.31 10.78
C SER A 403 5.54 2.23 9.25
N VAL A 404 6.69 2.34 8.58
CA VAL A 404 6.76 2.24 7.12
C VAL A 404 6.19 0.90 6.63
N LEU A 405 6.59 -0.23 7.22
CA LEU A 405 6.11 -1.55 6.82
C LEU A 405 4.61 -1.73 7.03
N LEU A 406 4.10 -1.39 8.22
CA LEU A 406 2.68 -1.57 8.54
C LEU A 406 1.78 -0.58 7.80
N THR A 407 2.21 0.66 7.60
CA THR A 407 1.49 1.64 6.78
C THR A 407 1.46 1.20 5.32
N THR A 408 2.57 0.66 4.78
CA THR A 408 2.61 0.13 3.41
C THR A 408 1.60 -1.01 3.24
N TYR A 409 1.58 -1.97 4.17
CA TYR A 409 0.59 -3.05 4.15
C TYR A 409 -0.84 -2.53 4.27
N ALA A 410 -1.09 -1.57 5.15
CA ALA A 410 -2.44 -1.02 5.33
C ALA A 410 -2.90 -0.15 4.15
N PHE A 411 -1.99 0.46 3.40
CA PHE A 411 -2.38 1.42 2.37
C PHE A 411 -2.35 0.84 0.96
N VAL A 412 -1.26 0.15 0.57
CA VAL A 412 -1.04 -0.27 -0.83
C VAL A 412 -2.19 -1.13 -1.38
N PRO A 413 -2.67 -2.16 -0.68
CA PRO A 413 -3.79 -2.95 -1.19
C PRO A 413 -5.10 -2.15 -1.27
N ALA A 414 -5.31 -1.19 -0.37
CA ALA A 414 -6.52 -0.37 -0.33
C ALA A 414 -6.61 0.64 -1.50
N VAL A 415 -5.49 0.93 -2.18
CA VAL A 415 -5.49 1.71 -3.44
C VAL A 415 -6.30 0.99 -4.52
N PHE A 416 -6.35 -0.34 -4.48
CA PHE A 416 -7.00 -1.19 -5.47
C PHE A 416 -8.40 -1.62 -5.04
N THR A 417 -9.20 -0.75 -4.40
CA THR A 417 -10.58 -1.07 -3.98
C THR A 417 -11.45 -1.68 -5.07
N ASN A 418 -11.15 -1.35 -6.33
CA ASN A 418 -11.86 -1.83 -7.51
C ASN A 418 -11.43 -3.25 -7.95
N VAL A 419 -10.42 -3.83 -7.30
CA VAL A 419 -9.96 -5.21 -7.44
C VAL A 419 -10.20 -5.90 -6.10
N THR A 420 -11.46 -6.26 -5.84
CA THR A 420 -11.94 -6.70 -4.53
C THR A 420 -11.05 -7.76 -3.84
N PRO A 421 -10.50 -8.78 -4.53
CA PRO A 421 -9.62 -9.76 -3.89
C PRO A 421 -8.32 -9.16 -3.35
N VAL A 422 -7.72 -8.20 -4.08
CA VAL A 422 -6.49 -7.51 -3.69
C VAL A 422 -6.81 -6.46 -2.62
N ALA A 423 -7.94 -5.76 -2.73
CA ALA A 423 -8.34 -4.75 -1.79
C ALA A 423 -8.53 -5.30 -0.37
N LEU A 424 -9.23 -6.43 -0.23
CA LEU A 424 -9.58 -7.01 1.06
C LEU A 424 -8.38 -7.50 1.87
N VAL A 425 -7.18 -7.57 1.27
CA VAL A 425 -5.91 -7.78 1.99
C VAL A 425 -5.71 -6.75 3.11
N SER A 426 -6.11 -5.49 2.85
CA SER A 426 -5.95 -4.41 3.81
C SER A 426 -7.25 -4.16 4.59
N PRO A 427 -7.18 -4.07 5.94
CA PRO A 427 -8.29 -3.55 6.75
C PRO A 427 -8.78 -2.16 6.32
N LEU A 428 -7.90 -1.33 5.73
CA LEU A 428 -8.25 0.03 5.35
C LEU A 428 -9.28 0.09 4.22
N THR A 429 -9.36 -0.97 3.41
CA THR A 429 -10.40 -1.12 2.39
C THR A 429 -11.80 -1.12 3.00
N LEU A 430 -11.97 -1.68 4.20
CA LEU A 430 -13.26 -1.65 4.89
C LEU A 430 -13.65 -0.24 5.33
N VAL A 431 -12.68 0.64 5.59
CA VAL A 431 -12.92 2.07 5.87
C VAL A 431 -13.42 2.75 4.59
N VAL A 432 -12.80 2.47 3.45
CA VAL A 432 -13.23 3.01 2.15
C VAL A 432 -14.66 2.58 1.83
N PHE A 433 -14.98 1.29 1.99
CA PHE A 433 -16.33 0.75 1.80
C PHE A 433 -17.37 1.40 2.73
N ASP A 434 -17.03 1.58 4.01
CA ASP A 434 -17.90 2.26 4.99
C ASP A 434 -18.18 3.73 4.58
N LEU A 435 -17.16 4.46 4.10
CA LEU A 435 -17.30 5.84 3.61
C LEU A 435 -18.11 5.94 2.31
N GLN A 436 -18.10 4.89 1.49
CA GLN A 436 -18.86 4.82 0.24
C GLN A 436 -20.29 4.29 0.44
N GLY A 437 -20.63 3.81 1.64
CA GLY A 437 -21.91 3.17 1.91
C GLY A 437 -22.03 1.76 1.31
N GLU A 438 -20.91 1.10 1.02
CA GLU A 438 -20.88 -0.26 0.47
C GLU A 438 -21.13 -1.31 1.57
N ALA A 439 -21.90 -2.35 1.24
CA ALA A 439 -22.21 -3.42 2.17
C ALA A 439 -21.05 -4.41 2.27
N VAL A 440 -20.58 -4.66 3.49
CA VAL A 440 -19.50 -5.61 3.77
C VAL A 440 -20.04 -6.84 4.51
N SER A 441 -19.74 -8.03 4.00
CA SER A 441 -20.08 -9.28 4.67
C SER A 441 -19.16 -9.55 5.88
N VAL A 442 -19.63 -10.38 6.82
CA VAL A 442 -18.82 -10.80 7.96
C VAL A 442 -17.56 -11.57 7.52
N GLY A 443 -17.65 -12.32 6.42
CA GLY A 443 -16.52 -13.06 5.85
C GLY A 443 -15.41 -12.12 5.36
N GLU A 444 -15.77 -11.07 4.63
CA GLU A 444 -14.83 -10.05 4.14
C GLU A 444 -14.20 -9.27 5.29
N ALA A 445 -15.00 -8.89 6.29
CA ALA A 445 -14.49 -8.23 7.48
C ALA A 445 -13.47 -9.10 8.24
N LEU A 446 -13.76 -10.39 8.42
CA LEU A 446 -12.85 -11.33 9.09
C LEU A 446 -11.60 -11.64 8.26
N PHE A 447 -11.73 -11.79 6.94
CA PHE A 447 -10.61 -12.01 6.03
C PHE A 447 -9.63 -10.84 6.08
N SER A 448 -10.16 -9.62 6.08
CA SER A 448 -9.37 -8.40 6.08
C SER A 448 -8.72 -8.09 7.43
N THR A 449 -9.47 -8.24 8.53
CA THR A 449 -8.98 -7.90 9.89
C THR A 449 -8.24 -9.02 10.60
N GLY A 450 -8.52 -10.28 10.25
CA GLY A 450 -8.01 -11.47 10.92
C GLY A 450 -6.49 -11.59 10.95
N PRO A 451 -5.78 -11.44 9.81
CA PRO A 451 -4.32 -11.54 9.77
C PRO A 451 -3.62 -10.56 10.71
N MET A 452 -4.04 -9.29 10.70
CA MET A 452 -3.51 -8.26 11.59
C MET A 452 -3.83 -8.56 13.06
N ALA A 453 -5.07 -8.96 13.39
CA ALA A 453 -5.44 -9.29 14.77
C ALA A 453 -4.61 -10.47 15.33
N LEU A 454 -4.40 -11.52 14.52
CA LEU A 454 -3.55 -12.66 14.88
C LEU A 454 -2.07 -12.25 15.00
N GLY A 455 -1.56 -11.45 14.06
CA GLY A 455 -0.20 -10.89 14.12
C GLY A 455 0.04 -10.08 15.39
N ALA A 456 -0.90 -9.20 15.77
CA ALA A 456 -0.83 -8.44 17.01
C ALA A 456 -0.76 -9.35 18.26
N ALA A 457 -1.61 -10.37 18.33
CA ALA A 457 -1.62 -11.32 19.44
C ALA A 457 -0.28 -12.08 19.56
N LEU A 458 0.28 -12.51 18.43
CA LEU A 458 1.57 -13.20 18.38
C LEU A 458 2.74 -12.28 18.75
N LEU A 459 2.74 -11.03 18.29
CA LEU A 459 3.75 -10.03 18.66
C LEU A 459 3.70 -9.70 20.15
N PHE A 460 2.51 -9.51 20.73
CA PHE A 460 2.38 -9.35 22.18
C PHE A 460 2.87 -10.60 22.92
N GLY A 461 2.53 -11.80 22.44
CA GLY A 461 3.02 -13.06 23.00
C GLY A 461 4.55 -13.20 22.94
N LEU A 462 5.18 -12.75 21.85
CA LEU A 462 6.63 -12.70 21.71
C LEU A 462 7.25 -11.72 22.70
N GLY A 463 6.75 -10.47 22.74
CA GLY A 463 7.26 -9.44 23.65
C GLY A 463 7.10 -9.82 25.12
N LEU A 464 5.99 -10.48 25.50
CA LEU A 464 5.76 -11.03 26.84
C LEU A 464 6.77 -12.11 27.21
N GLY A 465 7.18 -12.94 26.26
CA GLY A 465 8.20 -13.98 26.47
C GLY A 465 9.58 -13.42 26.83
N VAL A 466 9.88 -12.21 26.34
CA VAL A 466 11.16 -11.49 26.57
C VAL A 466 11.05 -10.51 27.75
N TYR A 467 9.86 -10.37 28.35
CA TYR A 467 9.62 -9.54 29.54
C TYR A 467 10.07 -10.26 30.82
N ARG A 468 11.37 -10.57 30.89
CA ARG A 468 12.03 -11.22 32.03
C ARG A 468 13.27 -10.41 32.43
N GLU A 469 13.67 -10.48 33.70
CA GLU A 469 14.78 -9.67 34.23
C GLU A 469 16.07 -9.88 33.42
N GLU A 470 16.34 -11.14 33.07
CA GLU A 470 17.52 -11.59 32.35
C GLU A 470 17.63 -11.02 30.94
N ASP A 471 16.50 -10.73 30.27
CA ASP A 471 16.46 -10.27 28.88
C ASP A 471 16.25 -8.75 28.79
N MET A 472 15.42 -8.21 29.69
CA MET A 472 14.98 -6.82 29.67
C MET A 472 16.16 -5.85 29.82
N PHE A 473 17.19 -6.18 30.60
CA PHE A 473 18.33 -5.30 30.85
C PHE A 473 19.57 -5.59 29.97
N THR A 474 19.45 -6.52 29.00
CA THR A 474 20.59 -6.86 28.12
C THR A 474 20.89 -5.76 27.10
N GLN A 475 22.18 -5.56 26.83
CA GLN A 475 22.70 -4.56 25.88
C GLN A 475 23.08 -5.18 24.52
N LYS A 476 22.44 -6.29 24.15
CA LYS A 476 22.63 -6.94 22.85
C LYS A 476 21.92 -6.13 21.74
N PRO A 477 22.47 -6.08 20.51
CA PRO A 477 21.80 -5.44 19.37
C PRO A 477 20.47 -6.13 19.06
N VAL A 478 19.55 -5.38 18.41
CA VAL A 478 18.17 -5.81 18.10
C VAL A 478 18.11 -7.19 17.45
N THR A 479 18.94 -7.45 16.44
CA THR A 479 18.97 -8.73 15.73
C THR A 479 19.34 -9.91 16.63
N ARG A 480 20.27 -9.71 17.58
CA ARG A 480 20.64 -10.75 18.54
C ARG A 480 19.54 -11.01 19.57
N LYS A 481 18.80 -9.98 19.96
CA LYS A 481 17.63 -10.14 20.85
C LYS A 481 16.46 -10.82 20.17
N LEU A 482 16.27 -10.60 18.87
CA LEU A 482 15.30 -11.36 18.08
C LEU A 482 15.64 -12.87 18.12
N LEU A 483 16.90 -13.23 17.89
CA LEU A 483 17.33 -14.63 17.99
C LEU A 483 17.18 -15.18 19.41
N ASP A 484 17.49 -14.40 20.44
CA ASP A 484 17.26 -14.80 21.84
C ASP A 484 15.76 -15.06 22.09
N ALA A 485 14.89 -14.16 21.65
CA ALA A 485 13.45 -14.26 21.81
C ALA A 485 12.86 -15.52 21.15
N LEU A 486 13.36 -15.88 19.97
CA LEU A 486 12.98 -17.11 19.28
C LEU A 486 13.53 -18.34 20.00
N ALA A 487 14.81 -18.33 20.40
CA ALA A 487 15.46 -19.45 21.07
C ALA A 487 14.82 -19.78 22.43
N VAL A 488 14.36 -18.78 23.19
CA VAL A 488 13.66 -18.97 24.47
C VAL A 488 12.35 -19.76 24.33
N ARG A 489 11.75 -19.79 23.13
CA ARG A 489 10.53 -20.55 22.85
C ARG A 489 10.79 -22.00 22.45
N LEU A 490 12.05 -22.36 22.24
CA LEU A 490 12.48 -23.69 21.83
C LEU A 490 12.93 -24.50 23.04
N SER A 491 12.73 -25.82 22.97
CA SER A 491 13.26 -26.76 23.95
C SER A 491 14.52 -27.45 23.42
N ALA A 492 15.41 -27.87 24.31
CA ALA A 492 16.64 -28.53 23.92
C ALA A 492 16.40 -29.81 23.10
N VAL A 493 17.17 -29.99 22.03
CA VAL A 493 17.14 -31.19 21.18
C VAL A 493 18.56 -31.74 21.07
N ASP A 494 18.78 -32.86 21.75
CA ASP A 494 20.06 -33.55 21.81
C ASP A 494 20.18 -34.63 20.72
N ASP A 495 21.42 -35.06 20.43
CA ASP A 495 21.68 -36.17 19.52
C ASP A 495 21.35 -37.51 20.19
N ALA A 496 20.14 -38.02 19.95
CA ALA A 496 19.68 -39.30 20.43
C ALA A 496 19.57 -40.33 19.30
N GLY A 497 20.03 -41.55 19.55
CA GLY A 497 20.00 -42.66 18.59
C GLY A 497 18.59 -43.09 18.16
N LEU A 498 18.50 -43.91 17.11
CA LEU A 498 17.24 -44.35 16.49
C LEU A 498 16.28 -45.09 17.44
N ALA A 499 16.78 -45.66 18.54
CA ALA A 499 15.96 -46.33 19.56
C ALA A 499 15.09 -45.37 20.39
N ASP A 500 15.33 -44.05 20.31
CA ASP A 500 14.72 -43.02 21.16
C ASP A 500 13.71 -42.12 20.40
N LEU A 501 13.29 -42.55 19.21
CA LEU A 501 12.35 -41.81 18.35
C LEU A 501 10.96 -41.63 19.00
N ALA A 502 10.62 -42.48 19.98
CA ALA A 502 9.35 -42.43 20.71
C ALA A 502 9.43 -41.70 22.06
N ASP A 503 10.57 -41.07 22.40
CA ASP A 503 10.65 -40.31 23.64
C ASP A 503 9.72 -39.09 23.59
N ARG A 504 8.78 -39.05 24.52
CA ARG A 504 7.82 -37.95 24.69
C ARG A 504 8.52 -36.62 24.92
N ARG A 505 9.71 -36.60 25.52
CA ARG A 505 10.48 -35.36 25.72
C ARG A 505 10.95 -34.80 24.38
N ARG A 506 11.54 -35.64 23.53
CA ARG A 506 11.98 -35.26 22.18
C ARG A 506 10.80 -34.82 21.32
N LEU A 507 9.68 -35.55 21.36
CA LEU A 507 8.46 -35.19 20.62
C LEU A 507 7.91 -33.83 21.06
N ARG A 508 7.93 -33.50 22.36
CA ARG A 508 7.55 -32.16 22.84
C ARG A 508 8.52 -31.08 22.38
N ALA A 509 9.82 -31.37 22.35
CA ALA A 509 10.82 -30.41 21.88
C ALA A 509 10.66 -30.12 20.38
N LEU A 510 10.48 -31.15 19.54
CA LEU A 510 10.15 -30.99 18.13
C LEU A 510 8.78 -30.33 17.93
N GLY A 511 7.81 -30.62 18.81
CA GLY A 511 6.52 -29.92 18.83
C GLY A 511 6.64 -28.42 19.09
N SER A 512 7.60 -27.99 19.92
CA SER A 512 7.89 -26.55 20.13
C SER A 512 8.44 -25.88 18.87
N VAL A 513 9.26 -26.60 18.09
CA VAL A 513 9.76 -26.14 16.78
C VAL A 513 8.60 -25.98 15.80
N ALA A 514 7.80 -27.03 15.64
CA ALA A 514 6.64 -27.04 14.76
C ALA A 514 5.66 -25.91 15.11
N PHE A 515 5.35 -25.73 16.40
CA PHE A 515 4.45 -24.67 16.87
C PHE A 515 5.02 -23.28 16.62
N LEU A 516 6.32 -23.05 16.88
CA LEU A 516 6.94 -21.75 16.63
C LEU A 516 6.92 -21.40 15.14
N THR A 517 7.20 -22.36 14.25
CA THR A 517 7.09 -22.16 12.80
C THR A 517 5.64 -21.93 12.36
N ALA A 518 4.68 -22.67 12.91
CA ALA A 518 3.26 -22.45 12.64
C ALA A 518 2.81 -21.02 13.01
N CYS A 519 3.34 -20.46 14.10
CA CYS A 519 3.09 -19.07 14.50
C CYS A 519 3.68 -18.04 13.52
N ALA A 520 4.55 -18.42 12.59
CA ALA A 520 5.07 -17.49 11.58
C ALA A 520 4.06 -17.23 10.45
N ILE A 521 3.09 -18.13 10.22
CA ILE A 521 2.17 -18.07 9.08
C ILE A 521 1.42 -16.73 8.96
N PRO A 522 0.85 -16.14 10.02
CA PRO A 522 0.16 -14.85 9.88
C PRO A 522 1.08 -13.73 9.35
N PHE A 523 2.37 -13.75 9.69
CA PHE A 523 3.34 -12.77 9.17
C PHE A 523 3.74 -13.07 7.73
N VAL A 524 3.94 -14.34 7.41
CA VAL A 524 4.20 -14.83 6.04
C VAL A 524 3.06 -14.40 5.13
N PHE A 525 1.83 -14.70 5.52
CA PHE A 525 0.62 -14.33 4.80
C PHE A 525 0.51 -12.82 4.55
N VAL A 526 0.75 -12.00 5.56
CA VAL A 526 0.77 -10.52 5.43
C VAL A 526 1.82 -10.06 4.40
N VAL A 527 3.03 -10.64 4.44
CA VAL A 527 4.11 -10.27 3.51
C VAL A 527 3.81 -10.76 2.09
N GLU A 528 3.28 -11.98 1.93
CA GLU A 528 2.91 -12.55 0.64
C GLU A 528 1.77 -11.78 -0.02
N LEU A 529 0.72 -11.44 0.74
CA LEU A 529 -0.37 -10.62 0.22
C LEU A 529 0.11 -9.23 -0.20
N LEU A 530 1.05 -8.63 0.54
CA LEU A 530 1.69 -7.39 0.13
C LEU A 530 2.54 -7.56 -1.13
N ALA A 531 3.28 -8.65 -1.26
CA ALA A 531 4.05 -8.96 -2.47
C ALA A 531 3.13 -9.09 -3.69
N VAL A 532 1.99 -9.78 -3.56
CA VAL A 532 0.97 -9.86 -4.60
C VAL A 532 0.44 -8.47 -4.93
N ALA A 533 0.00 -7.70 -3.94
CA ALA A 533 -0.57 -6.36 -4.16
C ALA A 533 0.41 -5.38 -4.81
N THR A 534 1.70 -5.48 -4.50
CA THR A 534 2.74 -4.59 -5.07
C THR A 534 3.19 -5.02 -6.46
N LEU A 535 3.26 -6.32 -6.73
CA LEU A 535 3.69 -6.86 -8.03
C LEU A 535 2.55 -6.95 -9.06
N PHE A 536 1.30 -6.85 -8.62
CA PHE A 536 0.11 -6.91 -9.49
C PHE A 536 0.16 -5.89 -10.64
N ALA A 537 0.76 -4.72 -10.41
CA ALA A 537 0.86 -3.67 -11.43
C ALA A 537 1.89 -3.97 -12.55
N LEU A 538 2.69 -5.03 -12.43
CA LEU A 538 3.73 -5.40 -13.40
C LEU A 538 3.24 -6.45 -14.41
N PRO A 539 3.80 -6.49 -15.64
CA PRO A 539 3.53 -7.55 -16.61
C PRO A 539 3.82 -8.94 -16.05
N VAL A 540 3.04 -9.94 -16.43
CA VAL A 540 3.09 -11.28 -15.79
C VAL A 540 4.29 -12.12 -16.09
N THR A 541 4.89 -11.89 -17.25
CA THR A 541 6.20 -12.41 -17.60
C THR A 541 7.28 -12.00 -16.59
N VAL A 542 7.11 -10.85 -15.91
CA VAL A 542 8.02 -10.37 -14.86
C VAL A 542 7.46 -10.66 -13.46
N SER A 543 6.18 -10.38 -13.23
CA SER A 543 5.58 -10.43 -11.89
C SER A 543 5.50 -11.86 -11.34
N VAL A 544 5.17 -12.87 -12.15
CA VAL A 544 5.07 -14.26 -11.69
C VAL A 544 6.43 -14.83 -11.25
N PRO A 545 7.51 -14.77 -12.04
CA PRO A 545 8.81 -15.26 -11.58
C PRO A 545 9.30 -14.54 -10.32
N VAL A 546 9.16 -13.22 -10.25
CA VAL A 546 9.56 -12.43 -9.08
C VAL A 546 8.71 -12.80 -7.86
N LEU A 547 7.40 -12.97 -8.04
CA LEU A 547 6.49 -13.37 -6.97
C LEU A 547 6.83 -14.77 -6.44
N LEU A 548 7.06 -15.75 -7.31
CA LEU A 548 7.41 -17.12 -6.90
C LEU A 548 8.70 -17.17 -6.09
N VAL A 549 9.74 -16.42 -6.52
CA VAL A 549 11.00 -16.30 -5.76
C VAL A 549 10.78 -15.58 -4.43
N THR A 550 9.98 -14.51 -4.43
CA THR A 550 9.70 -13.72 -3.22
C THR A 550 8.93 -14.54 -2.19
N ILE A 551 7.87 -15.23 -2.59
CA ILE A 551 7.08 -16.13 -1.74
C ILE A 551 8.00 -17.21 -1.17
N ALA A 552 8.72 -17.93 -2.04
CA ALA A 552 9.66 -18.97 -1.61
C ALA A 552 10.70 -18.43 -0.61
N PHE A 553 11.24 -17.23 -0.83
CA PHE A 553 12.19 -16.61 0.09
C PHE A 553 11.56 -16.33 1.46
N VAL A 554 10.38 -15.72 1.49
CA VAL A 554 9.66 -15.38 2.72
C VAL A 554 9.33 -16.65 3.51
N GLU A 555 8.84 -17.68 2.83
CA GLU A 555 8.53 -18.98 3.44
C GLU A 555 9.78 -19.66 4.01
N GLU A 556 10.88 -19.73 3.24
CA GLU A 556 12.11 -20.37 3.72
C GLU A 556 12.73 -19.61 4.90
N VAL A 557 12.68 -18.28 4.91
CA VAL A 557 13.10 -17.46 6.06
C VAL A 557 12.24 -17.78 7.28
N ALA A 558 10.92 -17.82 7.12
CA ALA A 558 9.99 -18.09 8.22
C ALA A 558 10.17 -19.48 8.83
N LYS A 559 10.41 -20.50 7.99
CA LYS A 559 10.67 -21.88 8.42
C LYS A 559 12.02 -21.99 9.14
N SER A 560 13.07 -21.32 8.64
CA SER A 560 14.44 -21.59 9.09
C SER A 560 15.00 -20.62 10.14
N VAL A 561 14.47 -19.40 10.30
CA VAL A 561 15.03 -18.39 11.24
C VAL A 561 15.01 -18.85 12.70
N GLY A 562 13.95 -19.55 13.12
CA GLY A 562 13.85 -20.14 14.45
C GLY A 562 14.87 -21.29 14.65
N LEU A 563 15.14 -22.05 13.59
CA LEU A 563 16.14 -23.12 13.62
C LEU A 563 17.55 -22.56 13.80
N TYR A 564 17.86 -21.52 13.03
CA TYR A 564 19.12 -20.78 13.18
C TYR A 564 19.29 -20.20 14.57
N ALA A 565 18.24 -19.61 15.16
CA ALA A 565 18.26 -19.16 16.54
C ALA A 565 18.59 -20.30 17.53
N GLY A 566 17.97 -21.47 17.35
CA GLY A 566 18.23 -22.64 18.21
C GLY A 566 19.67 -23.15 18.14
N PHE A 567 20.28 -23.21 16.96
CA PHE A 567 21.69 -23.62 16.79
C PHE A 567 22.70 -22.56 17.26
N GLU A 568 22.40 -21.28 17.03
CA GLU A 568 23.26 -20.17 17.44
C GLU A 568 23.27 -20.00 18.97
N ARG A 569 22.17 -20.37 19.65
CA ARG A 569 22.05 -20.30 21.11
C ARG A 569 22.33 -21.61 21.84
N GLY A 570 22.72 -22.65 21.11
CA GLY A 570 23.07 -23.95 21.70
C GLY A 570 21.87 -24.69 22.31
N VAL A 571 20.64 -24.35 21.89
CA VAL A 571 19.44 -25.12 22.24
C VAL A 571 19.44 -26.46 21.49
N PHE A 572 19.95 -26.47 20.27
CA PHE A 572 20.07 -27.69 19.45
C PHE A 572 21.51 -28.16 19.37
N ALA A 573 21.72 -29.47 19.52
CA ALA A 573 23.02 -30.05 19.24
C ALA A 573 23.38 -29.89 17.76
N ARG A 574 24.61 -29.47 17.45
CA ARG A 574 25.08 -29.23 16.08
C ARG A 574 25.46 -30.53 15.38
N THR A 575 24.46 -31.35 15.06
CA THR A 575 24.62 -32.60 14.30
C THR A 575 23.60 -32.66 13.16
N ASP A 576 23.98 -33.33 12.07
CA ASP A 576 23.10 -33.46 10.89
C ASP A 576 21.77 -34.14 11.24
N ARG A 577 21.77 -35.08 12.19
CA ARG A 577 20.55 -35.75 12.67
C ARG A 577 19.58 -34.79 13.34
N VAL A 578 20.10 -33.89 14.18
CA VAL A 578 19.26 -32.87 14.84
C VAL A 578 18.78 -31.86 13.81
N ALA A 579 19.64 -31.42 12.89
CA ALA A 579 19.26 -30.54 11.78
C ALA A 579 18.11 -31.09 10.94
N VAL A 580 18.17 -32.37 10.55
CA VAL A 580 17.08 -33.06 9.85
C VAL A 580 15.82 -33.12 10.71
N ALA A 581 15.93 -33.49 11.99
CA ALA A 581 14.77 -33.62 12.87
C ALA A 581 14.04 -32.29 13.10
N VAL A 582 14.77 -31.20 13.37
CA VAL A 582 14.17 -29.87 13.57
C VAL A 582 13.70 -29.25 12.25
N GLY A 583 14.39 -29.51 11.14
CA GLY A 583 13.97 -29.11 9.79
C GLY A 583 12.63 -29.73 9.39
N LEU A 584 12.48 -31.05 9.56
CA LEU A 584 11.22 -31.74 9.32
C LEU A 584 10.11 -31.30 10.28
N ALA A 585 10.42 -31.09 11.56
CA ALA A 585 9.42 -30.61 12.52
C ALA A 585 8.91 -29.21 12.15
N SER A 586 9.81 -28.31 11.74
CA SER A 586 9.47 -26.98 11.25
C SER A 586 8.59 -27.05 9.99
N ALA A 587 8.97 -27.86 9.01
CA ALA A 587 8.20 -28.07 7.78
C ALA A 587 6.79 -28.62 8.05
N VAL A 588 6.65 -29.57 8.98
CA VAL A 588 5.34 -30.09 9.40
C VAL A 588 4.51 -28.99 10.06
N GLY A 589 5.11 -28.19 10.95
CA GLY A 589 4.43 -27.07 11.60
C GLY A 589 3.94 -26.03 10.58
N PHE A 590 4.78 -25.66 9.62
CA PHE A 590 4.44 -24.75 8.54
C PHE A 590 3.31 -25.29 7.69
N PHE A 591 3.45 -26.51 7.15
CA PHE A 591 2.45 -27.17 6.32
C PHE A 591 1.08 -27.27 7.00
N LEU A 592 1.04 -27.70 8.26
CA LEU A 592 -0.23 -27.83 8.99
C LEU A 592 -0.92 -26.47 9.17
N ALA A 593 -0.16 -25.41 9.44
CA ALA A 593 -0.70 -24.07 9.61
C ALA A 593 -1.13 -23.46 8.27
N GLU A 594 -0.35 -23.64 7.21
CA GLU A 594 -0.68 -23.26 5.82
C GLU A 594 -1.99 -23.93 5.36
N LYS A 595 -2.15 -25.24 5.62
CA LYS A 595 -3.41 -25.94 5.29
C LYS A 595 -4.57 -25.50 6.17
N ALA A 596 -4.34 -25.18 7.44
CA ALA A 596 -5.38 -24.62 8.30
C ALA A 596 -5.87 -23.27 7.76
N THR A 597 -4.95 -22.39 7.32
CA THR A 597 -5.34 -21.11 6.68
C THR A 597 -6.07 -21.34 5.37
N ALA A 598 -5.62 -22.30 4.55
CA ALA A 598 -6.30 -22.65 3.29
C ALA A 598 -7.71 -23.21 3.53
N VAL A 599 -7.94 -23.98 4.60
CA VAL A 599 -9.28 -24.49 4.96
C VAL A 599 -10.18 -23.35 5.45
N VAL A 600 -9.67 -22.44 6.28
CA VAL A 600 -10.43 -21.26 6.73
C VAL A 600 -10.80 -20.37 5.55
N GLN A 601 -9.87 -20.19 4.61
CA GLN A 601 -10.13 -19.51 3.34
C GLN A 601 -11.18 -20.26 2.53
N ALA A 602 -11.02 -21.57 2.29
CA ALA A 602 -11.97 -22.35 1.51
C ALA A 602 -13.40 -22.31 2.10
N VAL A 603 -13.56 -22.48 3.42
CA VAL A 603 -14.87 -22.44 4.08
C VAL A 603 -15.46 -21.02 4.13
N GLY A 604 -14.61 -20.00 4.29
CA GLY A 604 -15.04 -18.59 4.23
C GLY A 604 -15.36 -18.11 2.81
N LEU A 605 -14.70 -18.70 1.81
CA LEU A 605 -14.79 -18.33 0.40
C LEU A 605 -15.82 -19.16 -0.37
N THR A 606 -16.26 -20.34 0.10
CA THR A 606 -17.35 -21.10 -0.55
C THR A 606 -18.70 -20.37 -0.56
N GLU A 607 -18.86 -19.39 0.33
CA GLU A 607 -20.00 -18.47 0.40
C GLU A 607 -19.78 -17.18 -0.43
N LEU A 608 -18.55 -16.92 -0.87
CA LEU A 608 -18.20 -15.83 -1.78
C LEU A 608 -18.19 -16.36 -3.22
N TYR A 609 -18.91 -15.70 -4.13
CA TYR A 609 -18.88 -16.05 -5.57
C TYR A 609 -17.43 -16.15 -6.12
N VAL A 610 -16.52 -15.34 -5.55
CA VAL A 610 -15.07 -15.31 -5.80
C VAL A 610 -14.35 -16.60 -5.42
N GLY A 611 -14.75 -17.29 -4.34
CA GLY A 611 -14.12 -18.57 -3.97
C GLY A 611 -14.44 -19.69 -4.93
N ARG A 612 -15.63 -19.67 -5.51
CA ARG A 612 -16.06 -20.65 -6.52
C ARG A 612 -15.42 -20.37 -7.89
N ALA A 613 -15.22 -19.10 -8.27
CA ALA A 613 -14.58 -18.72 -9.53
C ALA A 613 -13.04 -18.78 -9.48
N ALA A 614 -12.40 -18.44 -8.35
CA ALA A 614 -10.93 -18.43 -8.21
C ALA A 614 -10.33 -19.76 -7.72
N PHE A 615 -11.11 -20.59 -7.01
CA PHE A 615 -10.62 -21.88 -6.47
C PHE A 615 -11.43 -23.10 -6.92
N GLY A 616 -12.62 -22.90 -7.50
CA GLY A 616 -13.46 -24.00 -8.00
C GLY A 616 -13.00 -24.55 -9.35
N SER A 617 -12.54 -23.69 -10.26
CA SER A 617 -12.06 -24.07 -11.61
C SER A 617 -10.53 -24.12 -11.72
N VAL A 618 -9.80 -23.29 -10.96
CA VAL A 618 -8.33 -23.14 -11.07
C VAL A 618 -7.55 -24.28 -10.42
N ALA A 619 -8.17 -25.06 -9.53
CA ALA A 619 -7.45 -26.13 -8.85
C ALA A 619 -7.27 -27.39 -9.72
N GLY A 620 -7.88 -27.48 -10.90
CA GLY A 620 -7.72 -28.62 -11.83
C GLY A 620 -8.03 -30.00 -11.20
N VAL A 621 -8.72 -30.01 -10.05
CA VAL A 621 -8.97 -31.22 -9.25
C VAL A 621 -10.19 -31.97 -9.77
N ASP A 622 -11.01 -31.32 -10.59
CA ASP A 622 -12.15 -31.94 -11.25
C ASP A 622 -11.65 -33.01 -12.24
N GLY A 623 -11.81 -34.27 -11.87
CA GLY A 623 -11.37 -35.43 -12.65
C GLY A 623 -10.10 -36.12 -12.14
N LEU A 624 -9.43 -35.60 -11.11
CA LEU A 624 -8.32 -36.30 -10.47
C LEU A 624 -8.80 -37.50 -9.65
N SER A 625 -8.06 -38.60 -9.72
CA SER A 625 -8.30 -39.73 -8.81
C SER A 625 -8.10 -39.26 -7.35
N PRO A 626 -8.82 -39.84 -6.36
CA PRO A 626 -8.63 -39.49 -4.94
C PRO A 626 -7.17 -39.62 -4.48
N VAL A 627 -6.40 -40.52 -5.11
CA VAL A 627 -4.98 -40.71 -4.85
C VAL A 627 -4.14 -39.57 -5.41
N ALA A 628 -4.43 -39.10 -6.62
CA ALA A 628 -3.74 -37.94 -7.21
C ALA A 628 -4.05 -36.65 -6.44
N ALA A 629 -5.30 -36.45 -6.02
CA ALA A 629 -5.68 -35.32 -5.17
C ALA A 629 -4.97 -35.37 -3.81
N ALA A 630 -4.90 -36.55 -3.17
CA ALA A 630 -4.14 -36.72 -1.93
C ALA A 630 -2.63 -36.48 -2.15
N ALA A 631 -2.07 -36.93 -3.28
CA ALA A 631 -0.66 -36.71 -3.60
C ALA A 631 -0.35 -35.20 -3.76
N LEU A 632 -1.18 -34.45 -4.50
CA LEU A 632 -1.03 -33.01 -4.64
C LEU A 632 -1.19 -32.27 -3.31
N LEU A 633 -2.12 -32.72 -2.45
CA LEU A 633 -2.31 -32.13 -1.11
C LEU A 633 -1.04 -32.25 -0.24
N PHE A 634 -0.33 -33.38 -0.32
CA PHE A 634 0.87 -33.64 0.49
C PHE A 634 2.19 -33.34 -0.23
N ALA A 635 2.19 -33.05 -1.53
CA ALA A 635 3.41 -32.73 -2.27
C ALA A 635 4.19 -31.51 -1.69
N PRO A 636 3.52 -30.41 -1.27
CA PRO A 636 4.21 -29.32 -0.58
C PRO A 636 4.92 -29.75 0.71
N LEU A 637 4.43 -30.75 1.43
CA LEU A 637 5.09 -31.24 2.65
C LEU A 637 6.47 -31.83 2.36
N LEU A 638 6.63 -32.55 1.24
CA LEU A 638 7.92 -33.09 0.82
C LEU A 638 8.90 -31.97 0.45
N LEU A 639 8.42 -30.98 -0.32
CA LEU A 639 9.20 -29.80 -0.67
C LEU A 639 9.65 -29.03 0.57
N HIS A 640 8.69 -28.66 1.42
CA HIS A 640 8.93 -27.94 2.66
C HIS A 640 9.91 -28.71 3.54
N GLY A 641 9.72 -30.02 3.67
CA GLY A 641 10.61 -30.89 4.43
C GLY A 641 12.04 -30.88 3.92
N PHE A 642 12.23 -30.98 2.61
CA PHE A 642 13.55 -30.98 1.99
C PHE A 642 14.23 -29.60 2.08
N ALA A 643 13.57 -28.54 1.61
CA ALA A 643 14.12 -27.18 1.59
C ALA A 643 14.47 -26.69 3.01
N THR A 644 13.57 -26.89 3.97
CA THR A 644 13.81 -26.51 5.37
C THR A 644 14.95 -27.30 6.00
N THR A 645 15.10 -28.59 5.65
CA THR A 645 16.22 -29.41 6.12
C THR A 645 17.55 -28.92 5.57
N VAL A 646 17.61 -28.52 4.29
CA VAL A 646 18.81 -27.93 3.68
C VAL A 646 19.22 -26.67 4.45
N ALA A 647 18.28 -25.76 4.70
CA ALA A 647 18.52 -24.56 5.50
C ALA A 647 18.94 -24.88 6.95
N ALA A 648 18.32 -25.89 7.59
CA ALA A 648 18.65 -26.32 8.94
C ALA A 648 20.07 -26.91 9.05
N VAL A 649 20.52 -27.66 8.04
CA VAL A 649 21.88 -28.20 7.99
C VAL A 649 22.91 -27.07 7.90
N GLY A 650 22.67 -26.05 7.06
CA GLY A 650 23.56 -24.87 7.03
C GLY A 650 23.52 -24.08 8.34
N ALA A 651 22.32 -23.92 8.93
CA ALA A 651 22.13 -23.28 10.23
C ALA A 651 22.91 -23.95 11.37
N SER A 652 23.10 -25.27 11.31
CA SER A 652 23.86 -26.02 12.31
C SER A 652 25.37 -25.75 12.29
N ARG A 653 25.90 -25.20 11.19
CA ARG A 653 27.33 -24.94 11.01
C ARG A 653 27.70 -23.54 11.44
N ASP A 654 27.32 -22.55 10.65
CA ASP A 654 27.63 -21.14 10.88
C ASP A 654 26.71 -20.22 10.05
N ARG A 655 26.88 -18.90 10.23
CA ARG A 655 26.07 -17.88 9.56
C ARG A 655 26.22 -17.90 8.03
N THR A 656 27.42 -18.17 7.52
CA THR A 656 27.69 -18.16 6.08
C THR A 656 27.07 -19.38 5.42
N ALA A 657 27.26 -20.55 6.02
CA ALA A 657 26.61 -21.78 5.60
C ALA A 657 25.09 -21.64 5.62
N TYR A 658 24.52 -21.05 6.68
CA TYR A 658 23.09 -20.77 6.76
C TYR A 658 22.60 -19.92 5.58
N ALA A 659 23.25 -18.78 5.31
CA ALA A 659 22.85 -17.89 4.23
C ALA A 659 22.91 -18.57 2.85
N LEU A 660 23.96 -19.34 2.58
CA LEU A 660 24.11 -20.09 1.32
C LEU A 660 23.04 -21.18 1.18
N THR A 661 22.79 -21.95 2.24
CA THR A 661 21.77 -23.00 2.22
C THR A 661 20.35 -22.45 2.17
N LEU A 662 20.10 -21.28 2.76
CA LEU A 662 18.82 -20.58 2.67
C LEU A 662 18.58 -20.14 1.22
N ALA A 663 19.57 -19.52 0.57
CA ALA A 663 19.46 -19.15 -0.84
C ALA A 663 19.21 -20.38 -1.73
N LEU A 664 19.93 -21.49 -1.48
CA LEU A 664 19.69 -22.74 -2.19
C LEU A 664 18.27 -23.30 -1.95
N ALA A 665 17.81 -23.33 -0.70
CA ALA A 665 16.47 -23.77 -0.35
C ALA A 665 15.40 -22.92 -1.04
N THR A 666 15.57 -21.60 -1.05
CA THR A 666 14.68 -20.66 -1.76
C THR A 666 14.64 -20.94 -3.25
N LEU A 667 15.79 -21.14 -3.90
CA LEU A 667 15.83 -21.44 -5.34
C LEU A 667 15.18 -22.79 -5.67
N LEU A 668 15.41 -23.81 -4.85
CA LEU A 668 14.79 -25.13 -5.01
C LEU A 668 13.27 -25.05 -4.84
N HIS A 669 12.80 -24.30 -3.85
CA HIS A 669 11.38 -24.07 -3.62
C HIS A 669 10.76 -23.28 -4.79
N ALA A 670 11.35 -22.16 -5.19
CA ALA A 670 10.88 -21.37 -6.32
C ALA A 670 10.86 -22.19 -7.62
N ALA A 671 11.88 -23.02 -7.88
CA ALA A 671 11.93 -23.90 -9.05
C ALA A 671 10.82 -24.96 -9.02
N TYR A 672 10.51 -25.53 -7.86
CA TYR A 672 9.38 -26.43 -7.71
C TYR A 672 8.06 -25.72 -7.99
N ASN A 673 7.84 -24.54 -7.38
CA ASN A 673 6.61 -23.78 -7.58
C ASN A 673 6.44 -23.38 -9.05
N PHE A 674 7.53 -22.94 -9.70
CA PHE A 674 7.55 -22.67 -11.14
C PHE A 674 7.20 -23.91 -11.96
N GLY A 675 7.76 -25.07 -11.61
CA GLY A 675 7.42 -26.35 -12.26
C GLY A 675 5.94 -26.70 -12.13
N VAL A 676 5.37 -26.57 -10.94
CA VAL A 676 3.93 -26.81 -10.70
C VAL A 676 3.06 -25.84 -11.50
N VAL A 677 3.38 -24.54 -11.47
CA VAL A 677 2.66 -23.52 -12.23
C VAL A 677 2.78 -23.79 -13.73
N SER A 678 3.95 -24.15 -14.25
CA SER A 678 4.12 -24.43 -15.70
C SER A 678 3.38 -25.65 -16.22
N VAL A 679 3.01 -26.59 -15.34
CA VAL A 679 2.31 -27.83 -15.70
C VAL A 679 0.80 -27.72 -15.49
N HIS A 680 0.34 -26.86 -14.58
CA HIS A 680 -1.05 -26.78 -14.13
C HIS A 680 -1.69 -25.39 -14.22
N GLY A 681 -0.92 -24.33 -14.44
CA GLY A 681 -1.36 -22.96 -14.70
C GLY A 681 -1.20 -22.62 -16.16
#